data_AF-A0A1V5ZX68-F1
#
_entry.id   AF-A0A1V5ZX68-F1
#
_cell.length_a   1.000
_cell.length_b   1.000
_cell.length_c   1.000
_cell.angle_alpha   90.00
_cell.angle_beta   90.00
_cell.angle_gamma   90.00
#
_symmetry.space_group_name_H-M   'P 1'
#
loop_
_entity.id
_entity.type
_entity.pdbx_description
1 polymer ?
#
loop_
_entity_poly.entity_id
_entity_poly.type
_entity_poly.pdbx_seq_one_letter_code
_entity_poly.pdbx_strand_id
1 'polypeptide(L)'
;MNEREIKHLIGSKGILKGKFTGGFRHLKSGGISFLIENSEYRGAISFAENTKERAKIPGKVRCQFRTGEELDLLPENYYSIEGKFASESGSKFPCFIANKVENTFENYYIRGLAGNVREKIKEGLSRALPKKYEGVIVGFVLGDTSLISSEDKKLYRETGISHLLAISGQHIMIILLLATSFLSLLRIPPVSRIIIISIGLSFYALITVGSPSVWRALIMYIAAALALHFELFPSPLRPVSLAALTILLYNPNYINDVAFILSFSAVIGIVILAGPINTVLRKLRLPEIITRYFSVSFAANLGTIPLCMYIFGTFSSASIIVNPLILWAFAYIIPLSFFISIVSLIKMSWAIYMAPTLTLVLEGVMRVVEYGASIPEQFIYVGNIPAFVIAGIYCAFLGFAVFMNKMQILEAIRSGRIKTRKPTLIDINGATLYSDDLSEYDSFVYNGEDVPSLQPPARMFYPLKNQDFINQLDSILVKCRRPSLKDLPSEITSELPLQQLRIENQNIYYLLVSLDKNVLLADSERILQSQILVMALVGSEFLYRIAGHLNPPPVFSEMKMEHAVKDKNLAIVLMSDYVLSSSLLTRTRDRDLMTLISGLQNMFSRGYNQFERITGNADLSETVSLHFVLRHDMFAWCKKFIEFDLETKKLKSKKLRPEI
;
A
#
# COMPACT_ATOMS: atom_id res chain seq x y z
N MET A 1 24.69 10.41 -34.17
CA MET A 1 25.21 10.07 -35.50
C MET A 1 24.07 9.56 -36.37
N ASN A 2 24.02 9.85 -37.66
CA ASN A 2 23.06 9.24 -38.59
C ASN A 2 23.60 7.91 -39.16
N GLU A 3 22.76 7.02 -39.71
CA GLU A 3 23.19 5.71 -40.27
C GLU A 3 24.32 5.82 -41.32
N ARG A 4 24.36 6.93 -42.06
CA ARG A 4 25.44 7.23 -43.03
C ARG A 4 26.79 7.51 -42.37
N GLU A 5 26.79 8.11 -41.17
CA GLU A 5 28.00 8.44 -40.43
C GLU A 5 28.65 7.21 -39.78
N ILE A 6 27.85 6.17 -39.48
CA ILE A 6 28.34 4.90 -38.90
C ILE A 6 29.28 4.17 -39.88
N LYS A 7 29.12 4.36 -41.19
CA LYS A 7 30.03 3.79 -42.20
C LYS A 7 31.46 4.33 -42.10
N HIS A 8 31.64 5.56 -41.61
CA HIS A 8 32.97 6.15 -41.38
C HIS A 8 33.68 5.56 -40.16
N LEU A 9 32.99 4.82 -39.30
CA LEU A 9 33.60 4.13 -38.16
C LEU A 9 34.19 2.78 -38.54
N ILE A 10 33.92 2.23 -39.74
CA ILE A 10 34.44 0.93 -40.17
C ILE A 10 35.98 0.96 -40.16
N GLY A 11 36.59 0.03 -39.42
CA GLY A 11 38.04 -0.04 -39.23
C GLY A 11 38.59 0.75 -38.04
N SER A 12 37.79 1.65 -37.44
CA SER A 12 38.19 2.41 -36.25
C SER A 12 38.27 1.49 -35.02
N LYS A 13 39.35 1.65 -34.23
CA LYS A 13 39.55 0.97 -32.95
C LYS A 13 39.11 1.87 -31.80
N GLY A 14 38.42 1.30 -30.83
CA GLY A 14 37.97 2.04 -29.66
C GLY A 14 37.18 1.20 -28.68
N ILE A 15 36.53 1.88 -27.74
CA ILE A 15 35.75 1.29 -26.67
C ILE A 15 34.27 1.59 -26.92
N LEU A 16 33.46 0.54 -27.04
CA LEU A 16 32.02 0.61 -27.16
C LEU A 16 31.39 0.29 -25.79
N LYS A 17 30.64 1.24 -25.23
CA LYS A 17 29.89 1.05 -23.98
C LYS A 17 28.40 1.01 -24.25
N GLY A 18 27.67 0.02 -23.75
CA GLY A 18 26.22 -0.02 -23.89
C GLY A 18 25.56 -1.19 -23.17
N LYS A 19 24.24 -1.26 -23.26
CA LYS A 19 23.41 -2.25 -22.55
C LYS A 19 23.18 -3.50 -23.41
N PHE A 20 23.42 -4.69 -22.86
CA PHE A 20 23.15 -5.96 -23.55
C PHE A 20 21.66 -6.32 -23.53
N THR A 21 21.11 -6.68 -24.69
CA THR A 21 19.66 -6.88 -24.91
C THR A 21 19.22 -8.35 -24.88
N GLY A 22 19.89 -9.17 -24.06
CA GLY A 22 19.37 -10.47 -23.60
C GLY A 22 19.52 -11.66 -24.54
N GLY A 23 19.83 -11.47 -25.83
CA GLY A 23 20.04 -12.57 -26.77
C GLY A 23 21.47 -12.67 -27.29
N PHE A 24 22.09 -13.86 -27.17
CA PHE A 24 23.34 -14.20 -27.85
C PHE A 24 23.21 -15.43 -28.75
N ARG A 25 24.03 -15.52 -29.79
CA ARG A 25 24.11 -16.64 -30.74
C ARG A 25 25.55 -17.14 -30.83
N HIS A 26 25.72 -18.45 -30.84
CA HIS A 26 27.04 -19.04 -31.14
C HIS A 26 27.33 -18.93 -32.64
N LEU A 27 28.53 -18.45 -32.95
CA LEU A 27 29.08 -18.40 -34.30
C LEU A 27 29.72 -19.76 -34.63
N LYS A 28 29.60 -20.21 -35.88
CA LYS A 28 30.23 -21.45 -36.38
C LYS A 28 31.76 -21.49 -36.17
N SER A 29 32.39 -20.33 -35.97
CA SER A 29 33.82 -20.17 -35.73
C SER A 29 34.22 -20.27 -34.25
N GLY A 30 33.34 -20.75 -33.35
CA GLY A 30 33.65 -20.87 -31.91
C GLY A 30 33.63 -19.55 -31.14
N GLY A 31 32.78 -18.59 -31.53
CA GLY A 31 32.60 -17.31 -30.85
C GLY A 31 31.15 -17.02 -30.50
N ILE A 32 30.89 -15.91 -29.81
CA ILE A 32 29.54 -15.48 -29.41
C ILE A 32 29.20 -14.15 -30.11
N SER A 33 27.98 -14.04 -30.63
CA SER A 33 27.42 -12.80 -31.18
C SER A 33 26.24 -12.32 -30.34
N PHE A 34 26.24 -11.05 -29.96
CA PHE A 34 25.19 -10.45 -29.13
C PHE A 34 24.86 -9.02 -29.56
N LEU A 35 23.73 -8.49 -29.09
CA LEU A 35 23.26 -7.14 -29.43
C LEU A 35 23.34 -6.20 -28.23
N ILE A 36 23.88 -5.01 -28.46
CA ILE A 36 23.95 -3.91 -27.50
C ILE A 36 23.13 -2.72 -27.98
N GLU A 37 22.42 -2.07 -27.07
CA GLU A 37 21.68 -0.82 -27.28
C GLU A 37 22.28 0.35 -26.52
N ASN A 38 21.86 1.57 -26.89
CA ASN A 38 22.24 2.83 -26.26
C ASN A 38 23.77 3.02 -26.20
N SER A 39 24.45 2.69 -27.29
CA SER A 39 25.90 2.60 -27.28
C SER A 39 26.60 3.96 -27.38
N GLU A 40 27.55 4.21 -26.49
CA GLU A 40 28.53 5.29 -26.58
C GLU A 40 29.87 4.71 -27.05
N TYR A 41 30.39 5.20 -28.16
CA TYR A 41 31.69 4.83 -28.67
C TYR A 41 32.72 5.90 -28.31
N ARG A 42 33.87 5.46 -27.78
CA ARG A 42 35.03 6.28 -27.50
C ARG A 42 36.22 5.80 -28.31
N GLY A 43 36.75 6.64 -29.17
CA GLY A 43 37.87 6.32 -30.04
C GLY A 43 38.25 7.51 -30.91
N ALA A 44 39.34 7.40 -31.67
CA ALA A 44 39.70 8.42 -32.66
C ALA A 44 38.70 8.37 -33.82
N ILE A 45 37.77 9.33 -33.88
CA ILE A 45 36.81 9.47 -34.96
C ILE A 45 37.24 10.65 -35.83
N SER A 46 37.79 10.37 -37.01
CA SER A 46 38.10 11.40 -38.00
C SER A 46 36.89 11.55 -38.93
N PHE A 47 36.17 12.66 -38.76
CA PHE A 47 35.29 13.18 -39.80
C PHE A 47 36.05 14.26 -40.57
N ALA A 48 35.75 14.42 -41.86
CA ALA A 48 36.51 15.23 -42.83
C ALA A 48 36.74 16.71 -42.47
N GLU A 49 36.33 17.20 -41.29
CA GLU A 49 36.66 18.54 -40.77
C GLU A 49 36.56 18.68 -39.24
N ASN A 50 36.44 17.58 -38.46
CA ASN A 50 36.45 17.65 -36.99
C ASN A 50 36.71 16.27 -36.34
N THR A 51 37.72 16.19 -35.47
CA THR A 51 37.98 15.02 -34.63
C THR A 51 37.10 15.03 -33.39
N LYS A 52 36.27 13.99 -33.22
CA LYS A 52 35.51 13.77 -31.98
C LYS A 52 36.02 12.51 -31.28
N GLU A 53 36.32 12.61 -30.00
CA GLU A 53 36.65 11.44 -29.16
C GLU A 53 35.39 10.67 -28.71
N ARG A 54 34.28 11.41 -28.66
CA ARG A 54 32.90 11.12 -28.21
C ARG A 54 31.86 10.84 -29.30
N ALA A 55 31.26 9.65 -29.42
CA ALA A 55 30.05 9.52 -30.25
C ALA A 55 28.96 8.60 -29.67
N LYS A 56 27.71 9.07 -29.66
CA LYS A 56 26.53 8.24 -29.42
C LYS A 56 26.06 7.58 -30.72
N ILE A 57 25.90 6.27 -30.68
CA ILE A 57 25.40 5.46 -31.79
C ILE A 57 23.91 5.19 -31.55
N PRO A 58 23.01 5.69 -32.40
CA PRO A 58 21.59 5.35 -32.28
C PRO A 58 21.35 3.91 -32.76
N GLY A 59 20.52 3.18 -32.00
CA GLY A 59 20.08 1.82 -32.35
C GLY A 59 20.93 0.69 -31.76
N LYS A 60 20.75 -0.51 -32.32
CA LYS A 60 21.42 -1.75 -31.90
C LYS A 60 22.75 -1.92 -32.62
N VAL A 61 23.81 -2.26 -31.88
CA VAL A 61 25.12 -2.66 -32.42
C VAL A 61 25.33 -4.15 -32.16
N ARG A 62 25.69 -4.90 -33.20
CA ARG A 62 26.04 -6.32 -33.08
C ARG A 62 27.49 -6.44 -32.65
N CYS A 63 27.74 -7.07 -31.51
CA CYS A 63 29.08 -7.38 -31.04
C CYS A 63 29.39 -8.86 -31.29
N GLN A 64 30.59 -9.16 -31.77
CA GLN A 64 31.10 -10.52 -31.96
C GLN A 64 32.38 -10.69 -31.14
N PHE A 65 32.45 -11.69 -30.28
CA PHE A 65 33.59 -12.00 -29.43
C PHE A 65 34.10 -13.42 -29.72
N ARG A 66 35.41 -13.57 -29.88
CA ARG A 66 36.07 -14.86 -30.18
C ARG A 66 36.97 -15.24 -29.01
N THR A 67 36.59 -16.26 -28.25
CA THR A 67 37.37 -16.73 -27.08
C THR A 67 36.94 -18.14 -26.69
N GLY A 68 37.88 -18.88 -26.10
CA GLY A 68 37.68 -20.21 -25.50
C GLY A 68 37.29 -20.20 -24.01
N GLU A 69 36.88 -19.05 -23.47
CA GLU A 69 36.35 -18.89 -22.11
C GLU A 69 34.84 -18.63 -22.18
N GLU A 70 34.04 -19.30 -21.34
CA GLU A 70 32.60 -19.04 -21.22
C GLU A 70 32.39 -17.64 -20.63
N LEU A 71 31.92 -16.70 -21.47
CA LEU A 71 31.58 -15.36 -21.04
C LEU A 71 30.10 -15.31 -20.61
N ASP A 72 29.85 -15.25 -19.30
CA ASP A 72 28.50 -15.10 -18.74
C ASP A 72 27.91 -13.71 -19.02
N LEU A 73 27.23 -13.57 -20.15
CA LEU A 73 26.49 -12.37 -20.53
C LEU A 73 25.12 -12.36 -19.85
N LEU A 74 24.96 -11.47 -18.87
CA LEU A 74 23.71 -11.27 -18.15
C LEU A 74 22.86 -10.20 -18.87
N PRO A 75 21.60 -10.50 -19.22
CA PRO A 75 20.66 -9.54 -19.82
C PRO A 75 20.60 -8.24 -19.02
N GLU A 76 20.40 -7.12 -19.71
CA GLU A 76 20.18 -5.79 -19.11
C GLU A 76 21.40 -5.15 -18.42
N ASN A 77 22.55 -5.82 -18.41
CA ASN A 77 23.81 -5.26 -17.89
C ASN A 77 24.54 -4.39 -18.92
N TYR A 78 25.35 -3.46 -18.43
CA TYR A 78 26.21 -2.60 -19.24
C TYR A 78 27.59 -3.22 -19.42
N TYR A 79 28.07 -3.24 -20.66
CA TYR A 79 29.36 -3.79 -21.03
C TYR A 79 30.23 -2.72 -21.68
N SER A 80 31.54 -2.75 -21.39
CA SER A 80 32.58 -1.99 -22.07
C SER A 80 33.36 -2.97 -22.91
N ILE A 81 33.32 -2.73 -24.21
CA ILE A 81 33.85 -3.64 -25.21
C ILE A 81 34.93 -2.91 -25.96
N GLU A 82 36.16 -3.40 -25.82
CA GLU A 82 37.28 -2.91 -26.61
C GLU A 82 37.34 -3.71 -27.91
N GLY A 83 37.38 -3.02 -29.04
CA GLY A 83 37.31 -3.68 -30.33
C GLY A 83 37.41 -2.74 -31.52
N LYS A 84 36.98 -3.24 -32.69
CA LYS A 84 36.94 -2.48 -33.94
C LYS A 84 35.64 -2.71 -34.69
N PHE A 85 35.13 -1.68 -35.36
CA PHE A 85 34.02 -1.85 -36.28
C PHE A 85 34.48 -2.61 -37.54
N ALA A 86 33.65 -3.55 -37.98
CA ALA A 86 33.88 -4.35 -39.19
C ALA A 86 32.77 -4.14 -40.20
N SER A 87 33.13 -4.23 -41.49
CA SER A 87 32.15 -4.26 -42.57
C SER A 87 31.58 -5.68 -42.68
N GLU A 88 30.29 -5.84 -42.40
CA GLU A 88 29.58 -7.10 -42.58
C GLU A 88 28.49 -6.89 -43.65
N SER A 89 28.69 -7.47 -44.83
CA SER A 89 27.70 -7.38 -45.93
C SER A 89 26.45 -8.20 -45.56
N GLY A 90 25.27 -7.56 -45.60
CA GLY A 90 23.97 -8.21 -45.37
C GLY A 90 23.44 -8.22 -43.93
N SER A 91 24.10 -7.54 -42.98
CA SER A 91 23.57 -7.37 -41.62
C SER A 91 22.72 -6.10 -41.49
N LYS A 92 21.57 -6.21 -40.80
CA LYS A 92 20.68 -5.08 -40.46
C LYS A 92 21.30 -4.10 -39.44
N PHE A 93 22.35 -4.51 -38.73
CA PHE A 93 22.99 -3.74 -37.65
C PHE A 93 24.50 -3.62 -37.88
N PRO A 94 25.15 -2.51 -37.50
CA PRO A 94 26.61 -2.37 -37.56
C PRO A 94 27.29 -3.42 -36.68
N CYS A 95 28.41 -3.99 -37.17
CA CYS A 95 29.14 -5.05 -36.51
C CYS A 95 30.41 -4.53 -35.82
N PHE A 96 30.60 -4.91 -34.56
CA PHE A 96 31.75 -4.58 -33.72
C PHE A 96 32.46 -5.87 -33.28
N ILE A 97 33.71 -6.05 -33.69
CA ILE A 97 34.51 -7.22 -33.32
C ILE A 97 35.23 -6.88 -32.02
N ALA A 98 34.85 -7.58 -30.96
CA ALA A 98 35.38 -7.43 -29.61
C ALA A 98 36.69 -8.21 -29.45
N ASN A 99 37.70 -7.55 -28.89
CA ASN A 99 38.94 -8.17 -28.43
C ASN A 99 38.94 -8.44 -26.93
N LYS A 100 38.25 -7.57 -26.17
CA LYS A 100 38.07 -7.70 -24.73
C LYS A 100 36.66 -7.24 -24.37
N VAL A 101 35.95 -8.04 -23.59
CA VAL A 101 34.62 -7.70 -23.06
C VAL A 101 34.73 -7.64 -21.56
N GLU A 102 34.57 -6.45 -21.00
CA GLU A 102 34.53 -6.25 -19.56
C GLU A 102 33.11 -5.86 -19.15
N ASN A 103 32.58 -6.57 -18.14
CA ASN A 103 31.36 -6.12 -17.50
C ASN A 103 31.66 -4.78 -16.82
N THR A 104 31.01 -3.73 -17.30
CA THR A 104 31.13 -2.41 -16.70
C THR A 104 30.01 -2.29 -15.68
N PHE A 105 30.15 -3.02 -14.58
CA PHE A 105 29.37 -2.74 -13.37
C PHE A 105 29.68 -1.33 -12.82
N GLU A 106 30.73 -0.67 -13.30
CA GLU A 106 30.95 0.76 -13.11
C GLU A 106 30.01 1.61 -13.98
N ASN A 107 28.75 1.67 -13.59
CA ASN A 107 27.87 2.71 -14.07
C ASN A 107 28.40 4.08 -13.59
N TYR A 108 28.47 5.04 -14.52
CA TYR A 108 28.90 6.44 -14.35
C TYR A 108 28.20 7.20 -13.21
N TYR A 109 27.12 6.63 -12.66
CA TYR A 109 26.30 7.16 -11.57
C TYR A 109 26.78 6.82 -10.16
N ILE A 110 27.69 5.85 -10.00
CA ILE A 110 28.07 5.34 -8.67
C ILE A 110 29.53 5.71 -8.29
N ARG A 111 30.01 6.90 -8.69
CA ARG A 111 31.18 7.55 -8.06
C ARG A 111 30.80 8.43 -6.86
N GLY A 112 29.59 8.26 -6.34
CA GLY A 112 29.08 8.98 -5.17
C GLY A 112 29.11 8.15 -3.88
N LEU A 113 28.61 8.73 -2.79
CA LEU A 113 28.53 8.12 -1.46
C LEU A 113 27.96 6.69 -1.47
N ALA A 114 26.91 6.43 -2.27
CA ALA A 114 26.26 5.12 -2.35
C ALA A 114 27.20 4.00 -2.84
N GLY A 115 28.13 4.30 -3.76
CA GLY A 115 29.11 3.33 -4.26
C GLY A 115 30.16 2.98 -3.24
N ASN A 116 30.69 3.99 -2.56
CA ASN A 116 31.64 3.78 -1.47
C ASN A 116 31.01 2.97 -0.33
N VAL A 117 29.73 3.22 -0.01
CA VAL A 117 28.99 2.42 0.97
C VAL A 117 28.79 1.00 0.48
N ARG A 118 28.41 0.81 -0.79
CA ARG A 118 28.24 -0.50 -1.42
C ARG A 118 29.51 -1.35 -1.33
N GLU A 119 30.65 -0.80 -1.76
CA GLU A 119 31.93 -1.52 -1.73
C GLU A 119 32.36 -1.85 -0.30
N LYS A 120 32.22 -0.92 0.65
CA LYS A 120 32.51 -1.20 2.06
C LYS A 120 31.61 -2.29 2.64
N ILE A 121 30.32 -2.32 2.29
CA ILE A 121 29.40 -3.39 2.70
C ILE A 121 29.83 -4.72 2.08
N LYS A 122 30.17 -4.73 0.78
CA LYS A 122 30.64 -5.93 0.07
C LYS A 122 31.91 -6.48 0.73
N GLU A 123 32.93 -5.65 0.94
CA GLU A 123 34.17 -6.03 1.63
C GLU A 123 33.93 -6.46 3.08
N GLY A 124 32.98 -5.82 3.76
CA GLY A 124 32.55 -6.15 5.11
C GLY A 124 32.00 -7.57 5.21
N LEU A 125 31.03 -7.87 4.35
CA LEU A 125 30.39 -9.18 4.24
C LEU A 125 31.38 -10.27 3.80
N SER A 126 32.22 -9.97 2.80
CA SER A 126 33.20 -10.92 2.25
C SER A 126 34.26 -11.35 3.28
N ARG A 127 34.59 -10.45 4.23
CA ARG A 127 35.51 -10.76 5.33
C ARG A 127 34.84 -11.45 6.51
N ALA A 128 33.56 -11.18 6.75
CA ALA A 128 32.83 -11.76 7.87
C ALA A 128 32.31 -13.18 7.58
N LEU A 129 31.91 -13.46 6.33
CA LEU A 129 31.24 -14.70 5.95
C LEU A 129 32.18 -15.72 5.29
N PRO A 130 31.90 -17.03 5.42
CA PRO A 130 32.56 -18.05 4.62
C PRO A 130 32.27 -17.90 3.13
N LYS A 131 33.26 -18.17 2.27
CA LYS A 131 33.16 -18.04 0.80
C LYS A 131 31.95 -18.76 0.19
N LYS A 132 31.54 -19.91 0.76
CA LYS A 132 30.36 -20.69 0.30
C LYS A 132 29.06 -19.86 0.31
N TYR A 133 28.91 -18.97 1.30
CA TYR A 133 27.66 -18.23 1.54
C TYR A 133 27.76 -16.74 1.20
N GLU A 134 28.97 -16.25 0.95
CA GLU A 134 29.25 -14.86 0.59
C GLU A 134 28.37 -14.40 -0.57
N GLY A 135 28.39 -15.11 -1.70
CA GLY A 135 27.68 -14.69 -2.90
C GLY A 135 26.16 -14.61 -2.73
N VAL A 136 25.59 -15.52 -1.93
CA VAL A 136 24.15 -15.53 -1.64
C VAL A 136 23.75 -14.33 -0.78
N ILE A 137 24.50 -14.04 0.29
CA ILE A 137 24.21 -12.89 1.17
C ILE A 137 24.49 -11.55 0.49
N VAL A 138 25.57 -11.45 -0.29
CA VAL A 138 25.86 -10.29 -1.12
C VAL A 138 24.72 -10.07 -2.15
N GLY A 139 24.18 -11.15 -2.71
CA GLY A 139 22.97 -11.13 -3.54
C GLY A 139 21.75 -10.57 -2.82
N PHE A 140 21.46 -11.04 -1.60
CA PHE A 140 20.30 -10.59 -0.81
C PHE A 140 20.39 -9.14 -0.36
N VAL A 141 21.59 -8.66 0.01
CA VAL A 141 21.79 -7.30 0.54
C VAL A 141 22.01 -6.29 -0.58
N LEU A 142 22.85 -6.61 -1.57
CA LEU A 142 23.29 -5.67 -2.61
C LEU A 142 22.67 -5.93 -3.98
N GLY A 143 21.96 -7.05 -4.17
CA GLY A 143 21.42 -7.46 -5.46
C GLY A 143 22.48 -8.01 -6.41
N ASP A 144 23.69 -8.27 -5.92
CA ASP A 144 24.83 -8.71 -6.71
C ASP A 144 24.93 -10.24 -6.68
N THR A 145 24.43 -10.89 -7.74
CA THR A 145 24.39 -12.35 -7.89
C THR A 145 25.60 -12.91 -8.66
N SER A 146 26.62 -12.08 -8.92
CA SER A 146 27.81 -12.47 -9.69
C SER A 146 28.64 -13.55 -8.99
N LEU A 147 28.60 -13.59 -7.66
CA LEU A 147 29.35 -14.51 -6.81
C LEU A 147 28.62 -15.83 -6.53
N ILE A 148 27.41 -16.03 -7.07
CA ILE A 148 26.63 -17.25 -6.89
C ILE A 148 27.04 -18.27 -7.96
N SER A 149 27.40 -19.48 -7.52
CA SER A 149 27.82 -20.57 -8.40
C SER A 149 26.72 -20.98 -9.40
N SER A 150 27.11 -21.56 -10.53
CA SER A 150 26.16 -22.04 -11.54
C SER A 150 25.36 -23.24 -11.02
N GLU A 151 25.98 -24.09 -10.19
CA GLU A 151 25.33 -25.21 -9.51
C GLU A 151 24.22 -24.72 -8.57
N ASP A 152 24.52 -23.72 -7.74
CA ASP A 152 23.52 -23.14 -6.83
C ASP A 152 22.38 -22.49 -7.63
N LYS A 153 22.70 -21.68 -8.65
CA LYS A 153 21.68 -21.06 -9.53
C LYS A 153 20.74 -22.09 -10.14
N LYS A 154 21.26 -23.24 -10.57
CA LYS A 154 20.48 -24.36 -11.08
C LYS A 154 19.57 -24.93 -9.98
N LEU A 155 20.10 -25.19 -8.80
CA LEU A 155 19.35 -25.69 -7.66
C LEU A 155 18.17 -24.77 -7.28
N TYR A 156 18.41 -23.47 -7.21
CA TYR A 156 17.38 -22.46 -6.93
C TYR A 156 16.30 -22.39 -8.03
N ARG A 157 16.67 -22.66 -9.29
CA ARG A 157 15.74 -22.72 -10.43
C ARG A 157 14.85 -23.95 -10.38
N GLU A 158 15.43 -25.11 -10.12
CA GLU A 158 14.70 -26.39 -10.04
C GLU A 158 13.71 -26.42 -8.88
N THR A 159 14.04 -25.73 -7.78
CA THR A 159 13.18 -25.60 -6.59
C THR A 159 12.22 -24.38 -6.64
N GLY A 160 12.26 -23.59 -7.72
CA GLY A 160 11.33 -22.48 -7.96
C GLY A 160 11.55 -21.23 -7.10
N ILE A 161 12.72 -21.10 -6.49
CA ILE A 161 13.10 -20.00 -5.58
C ILE A 161 14.15 -19.05 -6.17
N SER A 162 14.42 -19.11 -7.48
CA SER A 162 15.32 -18.15 -8.15
C SER A 162 14.92 -16.69 -7.92
N HIS A 163 13.64 -16.43 -7.72
CA HIS A 163 13.13 -15.08 -7.43
C HIS A 163 13.62 -14.51 -6.09
N LEU A 164 14.17 -15.35 -5.19
CA LEU A 164 14.78 -14.94 -3.93
C LEU A 164 16.26 -14.55 -4.06
N LEU A 165 16.94 -14.95 -5.15
CA LEU A 165 18.37 -14.65 -5.36
C LEU A 165 18.64 -13.19 -5.69
N ALA A 166 17.68 -12.57 -6.38
CA ALA A 166 17.68 -11.13 -6.56
C ALA A 166 16.88 -10.48 -5.42
N ILE A 167 17.13 -9.19 -5.17
CA ILE A 167 16.33 -8.41 -4.23
C ILE A 167 14.86 -8.47 -4.66
N SER A 168 14.09 -9.21 -3.87
CA SER A 168 12.67 -9.45 -4.10
C SER A 168 11.80 -8.50 -3.28
N GLY A 169 10.50 -8.43 -3.59
CA GLY A 169 9.55 -7.64 -2.78
C GLY A 169 9.52 -8.05 -1.30
N GLN A 170 9.84 -9.31 -0.98
CA GLN A 170 9.92 -9.77 0.41
C GLN A 170 11.08 -9.13 1.18
N HIS A 171 12.25 -8.99 0.55
CA HIS A 171 13.40 -8.32 1.17
C HIS A 171 13.00 -6.91 1.61
N ILE A 172 12.36 -6.18 0.70
CA ILE A 172 11.91 -4.81 0.96
C ILE A 172 10.78 -4.77 1.99
N MET A 173 9.83 -5.70 1.94
CA MET A 173 8.75 -5.80 2.92
C MET A 173 9.30 -5.97 4.35
N ILE A 174 10.31 -6.84 4.53
CA ILE A 174 10.96 -7.05 5.84
C ILE A 174 11.66 -5.77 6.30
N ILE A 175 12.40 -5.10 5.41
CA ILE A 175 13.06 -3.82 5.71
C ILE A 175 12.02 -2.77 6.12
N LEU A 176 10.92 -2.65 5.37
CA LEU A 176 9.82 -1.72 5.68
C LEU A 176 9.17 -2.01 7.03
N LEU A 177 8.92 -3.28 7.34
CA LEU A 177 8.34 -3.70 8.63
C LEU A 177 9.25 -3.32 9.79
N LEU A 178 10.55 -3.61 9.68
CA LEU A 178 11.54 -3.28 10.71
C LEU A 178 11.71 -1.77 10.87
N ALA A 179 11.88 -1.04 9.77
CA ALA A 179 12.02 0.41 9.78
C ALA A 179 10.77 1.08 10.38
N THR A 180 9.57 0.68 9.95
CA THR A 180 8.32 1.24 10.46
C THR A 180 8.15 0.93 11.95
N SER A 181 8.46 -0.30 12.39
CA SER A 181 8.36 -0.70 13.80
C SER A 181 9.36 0.06 14.67
N PHE A 182 10.60 0.22 14.20
CA PHE A 182 11.65 0.96 14.89
C PHE A 182 11.30 2.45 15.03
N LEU A 183 10.90 3.12 13.94
CA LEU A 183 10.47 4.52 14.02
C LEU A 183 9.17 4.68 14.84
N SER A 184 8.35 3.63 14.91
CA SER A 184 7.20 3.58 15.82
C SER A 184 7.58 3.54 17.28
N LEU A 185 8.59 2.74 17.61
CA LEU A 185 9.13 2.65 18.96
C LEU A 185 9.71 4.00 19.41
N LEU A 186 10.35 4.72 18.49
CA LEU A 186 10.84 6.09 18.70
C LEU A 186 9.73 7.16 18.71
N ARG A 187 8.46 6.77 18.61
CA ARG A 187 7.29 7.66 18.62
C ARG A 187 7.30 8.74 17.53
N ILE A 188 7.99 8.50 16.41
CA ILE A 188 8.00 9.42 15.27
C ILE A 188 6.58 9.49 14.67
N PRO A 189 6.06 10.67 14.30
CA PRO A 189 4.73 10.78 13.71
C PRO A 189 4.62 10.10 12.33
N PRO A 190 3.45 9.58 11.93
CA PRO A 190 3.28 8.75 10.72
C PRO A 190 3.81 9.38 9.43
N VAL A 191 3.56 10.67 9.19
CA VAL A 191 4.01 11.38 7.98
C VAL A 191 5.55 11.43 7.91
N SER A 192 6.21 11.73 9.03
CA SER A 192 7.67 11.73 9.10
C SER A 192 8.26 10.35 8.86
N ARG A 193 7.60 9.27 9.32
CA ARG A 193 8.05 7.89 9.02
C ARG A 193 8.03 7.62 7.53
N ILE A 194 6.96 8.01 6.83
CA ILE A 194 6.83 7.82 5.38
C ILE A 194 7.98 8.50 4.66
N ILE A 195 8.29 9.74 5.03
CA ILE A 195 9.39 10.52 4.43
C ILE A 195 10.75 9.85 4.70
N ILE A 196 11.04 9.54 5.96
CA ILE A 196 12.33 8.93 6.36
C ILE A 196 12.53 7.58 5.65
N ILE A 197 11.51 6.73 5.64
CA ILE A 197 11.57 5.41 5.00
C ILE A 197 11.71 5.56 3.49
N SER A 198 11.00 6.50 2.86
CA SER A 198 11.11 6.73 1.42
C SER A 198 12.51 7.20 1.01
N ILE A 199 13.13 8.08 1.80
CA ILE A 199 14.52 8.52 1.60
C ILE A 199 15.47 7.33 1.78
N GLY A 200 15.30 6.55 2.84
CA GLY A 200 16.11 5.36 3.11
C GLY A 200 16.04 4.31 1.99
N LEU A 201 14.83 4.00 1.50
CA LEU A 201 14.63 3.10 0.37
C LEU A 201 15.18 3.66 -0.94
N SER A 202 15.06 4.98 -1.17
CA SER A 202 15.65 5.62 -2.36
C SER A 202 17.17 5.51 -2.34
N PHE A 203 17.80 5.73 -1.17
CA PHE A 203 19.24 5.53 -1.00
C PHE A 203 19.64 4.06 -1.18
N TYR A 204 18.86 3.12 -0.62
CA TYR A 204 19.07 1.68 -0.82
C TYR A 204 18.90 1.26 -2.30
N ALA A 205 17.96 1.85 -3.03
CA ALA A 205 17.82 1.64 -4.48
C ALA A 205 19.10 2.06 -5.23
N LEU A 206 19.78 3.13 -4.80
CA LEU A 206 21.05 3.55 -5.39
C LEU A 206 22.21 2.59 -5.04
N ILE A 207 22.29 2.10 -3.79
CA ILE A 207 23.29 1.10 -3.38
C ILE A 207 23.16 -0.18 -4.21
N THR A 208 21.92 -0.55 -4.55
CA THR A 208 21.58 -1.75 -5.32
C THR A 208 21.56 -1.51 -6.82
N VAL A 209 22.30 -0.49 -7.30
CA VAL A 209 22.49 -0.17 -8.71
C VAL A 209 21.17 0.12 -9.45
N GLY A 210 20.17 0.64 -8.73
CA GLY A 210 18.87 0.99 -9.29
C GLY A 210 17.97 -0.20 -9.59
N SER A 211 18.09 -1.30 -8.82
CA SER A 211 17.27 -2.51 -9.00
C SER A 211 15.77 -2.17 -9.14
N PRO A 212 15.11 -2.55 -10.26
CA PRO A 212 13.70 -2.22 -10.51
C PRO A 212 12.74 -2.73 -9.44
N SER A 213 13.07 -3.83 -8.76
CA SER A 213 12.28 -4.37 -7.65
C SER A 213 12.22 -3.42 -6.45
N VAL A 214 13.32 -2.73 -6.14
CA VAL A 214 13.37 -1.77 -5.02
C VAL A 214 12.51 -0.55 -5.32
N TRP A 215 12.61 -0.02 -6.54
CA TRP A 215 11.80 1.11 -6.98
C TRP A 215 10.30 0.82 -6.96
N ARG A 216 9.90 -0.37 -7.43
CA ARG A 216 8.49 -0.79 -7.36
C ARG A 216 7.99 -0.91 -5.93
N ALA A 217 8.80 -1.49 -5.04
CA ALA A 217 8.46 -1.59 -3.63
C ALA A 217 8.36 -0.21 -2.95
N LEU A 218 9.23 0.74 -3.30
CA LEU A 218 9.14 2.13 -2.85
C LEU A 218 7.83 2.79 -3.32
N ILE A 219 7.47 2.65 -4.59
CA ILE A 219 6.23 3.22 -5.14
C ILE A 219 5.00 2.57 -4.47
N MET A 220 5.01 1.25 -4.29
CA MET A 220 3.95 0.53 -3.57
C MET A 220 3.83 0.98 -2.11
N TYR A 221 4.96 1.22 -1.43
CA TYR A 221 4.98 1.73 -0.06
C TYR A 221 4.34 3.12 0.03
N ILE A 222 4.74 4.04 -0.86
CA ILE A 222 4.18 5.39 -0.92
C ILE A 222 2.68 5.34 -1.24
N ALA A 223 2.27 4.53 -2.22
CA ALA A 223 0.86 4.38 -2.58
C ALA A 223 0.02 3.82 -1.41
N ALA A 224 0.53 2.81 -0.69
CA ALA A 224 -0.11 2.27 0.51
C ALA A 224 -0.20 3.31 1.63
N ALA A 225 0.85 4.09 1.85
CA ALA A 225 0.88 5.14 2.85
C ALA A 225 -0.14 6.26 2.54
N LEU A 226 -0.26 6.67 1.27
CA LEU A 226 -1.25 7.65 0.83
C LEU A 226 -2.68 7.11 1.01
N ALA A 227 -2.93 5.86 0.60
CA ALA A 227 -4.25 5.24 0.78
C ALA A 227 -4.64 5.17 2.27
N LEU A 228 -3.72 4.79 3.15
CA LEU A 228 -3.96 4.76 4.60
C LEU A 228 -4.16 6.15 5.22
N HIS A 229 -3.61 7.20 4.61
CA HIS A 229 -3.71 8.56 5.13
C HIS A 229 -5.00 9.26 4.68
N PHE A 230 -5.43 9.05 3.44
CA PHE A 230 -6.58 9.73 2.86
C PHE A 230 -7.89 8.91 2.91
N GLU A 231 -7.81 7.59 2.98
CA GLU A 231 -9.01 6.75 2.99
C GLU A 231 -9.50 6.49 4.41
N LEU A 232 -10.77 6.82 4.65
CA LEU A 232 -11.47 6.45 5.89
C LEU A 232 -11.58 4.92 6.02
N PHE A 233 -11.67 4.20 4.89
CA PHE A 233 -11.77 2.74 4.80
C PHE A 233 -10.86 2.17 3.71
N PRO A 234 -9.59 1.88 4.06
CA PRO A 234 -8.58 1.49 3.10
C PRO A 234 -8.85 0.11 2.50
N SER A 235 -8.96 0.05 1.16
CA SER A 235 -9.02 -1.22 0.43
C SER A 235 -7.61 -1.65 -0.01
N PRO A 236 -7.22 -2.91 0.16
CA PRO A 236 -5.88 -3.38 -0.22
C PRO A 236 -5.60 -3.36 -1.73
N LEU A 237 -6.64 -3.33 -2.58
CA LEU A 237 -6.49 -3.27 -4.05
C LEU A 237 -6.20 -1.86 -4.58
N ARG A 238 -6.66 -0.82 -3.89
CA ARG A 238 -6.46 0.58 -4.30
C ARG A 238 -5.00 1.01 -4.34
N PRO A 239 -4.16 0.77 -3.31
CA PRO A 239 -2.76 1.15 -3.36
C PRO A 239 -1.98 0.36 -4.41
N VAL A 240 -2.36 -0.90 -4.67
CA VAL A 240 -1.77 -1.71 -5.74
C VAL A 240 -2.10 -1.11 -7.11
N SER A 241 -3.34 -0.69 -7.32
CA SER A 241 -3.79 -0.05 -8.57
C SER A 241 -3.12 1.30 -8.79
N LEU A 242 -3.02 2.11 -7.73
CA LEU A 242 -2.33 3.40 -7.74
C LEU A 242 -0.83 3.24 -8.06
N ALA A 243 -0.17 2.25 -7.46
CA ALA A 243 1.22 1.94 -7.75
C ALA A 243 1.42 1.50 -9.21
N ALA A 244 0.56 0.61 -9.73
CA ALA A 244 0.61 0.17 -11.12
C ALA A 244 0.45 1.35 -12.09
N LEU A 245 -0.57 2.19 -11.85
CA LEU A 245 -0.83 3.38 -12.65
C LEU A 245 0.37 4.32 -12.64
N THR A 246 0.95 4.59 -11.47
CA THR A 246 2.10 5.49 -11.33
C THR A 246 3.31 5.00 -12.13
N ILE A 247 3.60 3.69 -12.09
CA ILE A 247 4.71 3.08 -12.86
C ILE A 247 4.44 3.14 -14.37
N LEU A 248 3.21 2.85 -14.80
CA LEU A 248 2.84 2.88 -16.21
C LEU A 248 2.77 4.30 -16.78
N LEU A 249 2.41 5.30 -15.98
CA LEU A 249 2.49 6.70 -16.37
C LEU A 249 3.95 7.16 -16.56
N TYR A 250 4.88 6.65 -15.75
CA TYR A 250 6.30 6.93 -15.93
C TYR A 250 6.86 6.30 -17.22
N ASN A 251 6.53 5.02 -17.47
CA ASN A 251 6.87 4.38 -18.73
C ASN A 251 5.87 3.25 -19.06
N PRO A 252 5.04 3.43 -20.10
CA PRO A 252 4.00 2.46 -20.44
C PRO A 252 4.56 1.11 -20.92
N ASN A 253 5.82 1.06 -21.37
CA ASN A 253 6.45 -0.18 -21.81
C ASN A 253 6.65 -1.20 -20.68
N TYR A 254 6.57 -0.79 -19.40
CA TYR A 254 6.63 -1.71 -18.26
C TYR A 254 5.47 -2.72 -18.23
N ILE A 255 4.39 -2.49 -18.98
CA ILE A 255 3.31 -3.48 -19.11
C ILE A 255 3.79 -4.78 -19.78
N ASN A 256 4.84 -4.71 -20.60
CA ASN A 256 5.44 -5.87 -21.27
C ASN A 256 6.62 -6.47 -20.48
N ASP A 257 6.99 -5.86 -19.35
CA ASP A 257 8.06 -6.36 -18.50
C ASP A 257 7.57 -7.55 -17.66
N VAL A 258 8.22 -8.71 -17.85
CA VAL A 258 7.92 -9.94 -17.12
C VAL A 258 8.02 -9.74 -15.61
N ALA A 259 9.03 -8.99 -15.13
CA ALA A 259 9.19 -8.74 -13.71
C ALA A 259 8.02 -7.93 -13.15
N PHE A 260 7.53 -6.94 -13.89
CA PHE A 260 6.35 -6.15 -13.56
C PHE A 260 5.11 -7.05 -13.44
N ILE A 261 4.80 -7.81 -14.49
CA ILE A 261 3.65 -8.71 -14.56
C ILE A 261 3.65 -9.69 -13.37
N LEU A 262 4.77 -10.36 -13.11
CA LEU A 262 4.86 -11.35 -12.04
C LEU A 262 4.71 -10.74 -10.65
N SER A 263 5.30 -9.56 -10.40
CA SER A 263 5.19 -8.91 -9.10
C SER A 263 3.77 -8.44 -8.79
N PHE A 264 3.09 -7.82 -9.75
CA PHE A 264 1.72 -7.37 -9.54
C PHE A 264 0.75 -8.55 -9.43
N SER A 265 0.97 -9.61 -10.21
CA SER A 265 0.16 -10.83 -10.12
C SER A 265 0.33 -11.55 -8.80
N ALA A 266 1.55 -11.58 -8.24
CA ALA A 266 1.79 -12.10 -6.88
C ALA A 266 1.00 -11.31 -5.83
N VAL A 267 1.06 -9.97 -5.87
CA VAL A 267 0.39 -9.12 -4.89
C VAL A 267 -1.14 -9.22 -5.02
N ILE A 268 -1.69 -9.21 -6.24
CA ILE A 268 -3.12 -9.40 -6.48
C ILE A 268 -3.56 -10.79 -6.01
N GLY A 269 -2.78 -11.83 -6.30
CA GLY A 269 -2.99 -13.19 -5.81
C GLY A 269 -3.08 -13.23 -4.28
N ILE A 270 -2.12 -12.59 -3.58
CA ILE A 270 -2.14 -12.47 -2.11
C ILE A 270 -3.42 -11.77 -1.64
N VAL A 271 -3.77 -10.62 -2.22
CA VAL A 271 -4.92 -9.82 -1.77
C VAL A 271 -6.25 -10.57 -1.94
N ILE A 272 -6.39 -11.34 -3.01
CA ILE A 272 -7.65 -12.06 -3.33
C ILE A 272 -7.71 -13.44 -2.66
N LEU A 273 -6.62 -14.20 -2.68
CA LEU A 273 -6.63 -15.63 -2.32
C LEU A 273 -6.14 -15.92 -0.90
N ALA A 274 -5.35 -15.06 -0.26
CA ALA A 274 -4.78 -15.38 1.06
C ALA A 274 -5.87 -15.56 2.14
N GLY A 275 -6.93 -14.75 2.12
CA GLY A 275 -8.06 -14.87 3.06
C GLY A 275 -8.84 -16.19 2.91
N PRO A 276 -9.32 -16.52 1.70
CA PRO A 276 -9.94 -17.81 1.41
C PRO A 276 -9.07 -19.01 1.79
N ILE A 277 -7.78 -19.01 1.40
CA ILE A 277 -6.85 -20.10 1.71
C ILE A 277 -6.65 -20.23 3.23
N ASN A 278 -6.50 -19.11 3.95
CA ASN A 278 -6.36 -19.13 5.40
C ASN A 278 -7.55 -19.75 6.10
N THR A 279 -8.75 -19.52 5.57
CA THR A 279 -9.97 -20.13 6.12
C THR A 279 -9.97 -21.65 5.97
N VAL A 280 -9.48 -22.16 4.84
CA VAL A 280 -9.33 -23.60 4.61
C VAL A 280 -8.25 -24.17 5.53
N LEU A 281 -7.06 -23.55 5.58
CA LEU A 281 -5.94 -24.04 6.39
C LEU A 281 -6.27 -24.01 7.89
N ARG A 282 -7.05 -23.04 8.38
CA ARG A 282 -7.49 -23.01 9.77
C ARG A 282 -8.38 -24.19 10.16
N LYS A 283 -9.07 -24.83 9.21
CA LYS A 283 -9.83 -26.07 9.48
C LYS A 283 -8.92 -27.24 9.83
N LEU A 284 -7.63 -27.18 9.48
CA LEU A 284 -6.61 -28.17 9.84
C LEU A 284 -6.08 -28.01 11.27
N ARG A 285 -6.64 -27.10 12.08
CA ARG A 285 -6.26 -26.84 13.49
C ARG A 285 -4.80 -26.41 13.70
N LEU A 286 -4.16 -25.86 12.67
CA LEU A 286 -2.83 -25.27 12.79
C LEU A 286 -2.88 -23.90 13.50
N PRO A 287 -1.80 -23.46 14.18
CA PRO A 287 -1.68 -22.12 14.75
C PRO A 287 -1.95 -21.00 13.74
N GLU A 288 -2.56 -19.91 14.19
CA GLU A 288 -2.94 -18.78 13.33
C GLU A 288 -1.75 -18.16 12.58
N ILE A 289 -0.60 -18.08 13.25
CA ILE A 289 0.63 -17.56 12.67
C ILE A 289 1.04 -18.42 11.47
N ILE A 290 1.07 -19.74 11.64
CA ILE A 290 1.46 -20.70 10.59
C ILE A 290 0.48 -20.64 9.42
N THR A 291 -0.82 -20.74 9.70
CA THR A 291 -1.85 -20.69 8.66
C THR A 291 -1.79 -19.42 7.84
N ARG A 292 -1.60 -18.25 8.47
CA ARG A 292 -1.49 -16.96 7.76
C ARG A 292 -0.25 -16.91 6.86
N TYR A 293 0.90 -17.38 7.34
CA TYR A 293 2.13 -17.40 6.52
C TYR A 293 2.01 -18.29 5.29
N PHE A 294 1.56 -19.54 5.49
CA PHE A 294 1.36 -20.47 4.38
C PHE A 294 0.32 -19.95 3.39
N SER A 295 -0.74 -19.31 3.88
CA SER A 295 -1.77 -18.73 3.01
C SER A 295 -1.23 -17.63 2.11
N VAL A 296 -0.39 -16.74 2.62
CA VAL A 296 0.24 -15.68 1.81
C VAL A 296 1.17 -16.28 0.76
N SER A 297 2.00 -17.27 1.14
CA SER A 297 2.93 -17.91 0.20
C SER A 297 2.19 -18.70 -0.89
N PHE A 298 1.16 -19.48 -0.53
CA PHE A 298 0.33 -20.18 -1.52
C PHE A 298 -0.43 -19.21 -2.43
N ALA A 299 -1.00 -18.14 -1.87
CA ALA A 299 -1.70 -17.14 -2.67
C ALA A 299 -0.79 -16.45 -3.68
N ALA A 300 0.46 -16.13 -3.28
CA ALA A 300 1.47 -15.58 -4.19
C ALA A 300 1.83 -16.56 -5.29
N ASN A 301 2.08 -17.84 -4.94
CA ASN A 301 2.39 -18.90 -5.90
C ASN A 301 1.24 -19.13 -6.89
N LEU A 302 -0.02 -19.21 -6.43
CA LEU A 302 -1.17 -19.33 -7.32
C LEU A 302 -1.34 -18.11 -8.23
N GLY A 303 -0.97 -16.92 -7.73
CA GLY A 303 -0.94 -15.70 -8.53
C GLY A 303 0.09 -15.72 -9.66
N THR A 304 1.24 -16.39 -9.49
CA THR A 304 2.37 -16.33 -10.43
C THR A 304 2.57 -17.59 -11.27
N ILE A 305 2.27 -18.78 -10.76
CA ILE A 305 2.51 -20.06 -11.45
C ILE A 305 1.93 -20.10 -12.87
N PRO A 306 0.65 -19.72 -13.12
CA PRO A 306 0.10 -19.78 -14.47
C PRO A 306 0.84 -18.88 -15.46
N LEU A 307 1.30 -17.72 -15.01
CA LEU A 307 2.11 -16.80 -15.82
C LEU A 307 3.53 -17.32 -16.01
N CYS A 308 4.13 -17.95 -15.00
CA CYS A 308 5.43 -18.59 -15.15
C CYS A 308 5.37 -19.73 -16.18
N MET A 309 4.31 -20.53 -16.15
CA MET A 309 4.07 -21.57 -17.17
C MET A 309 3.91 -20.97 -18.56
N TYR A 310 3.19 -19.85 -18.70
CA TYR A 310 3.00 -19.17 -19.98
C TYR A 310 4.30 -18.56 -20.54
N ILE A 311 5.06 -17.86 -19.69
CA ILE A 311 6.20 -17.05 -20.11
C ILE A 311 7.46 -17.92 -20.26
N PHE A 312 7.68 -18.86 -19.33
CA PHE A 312 8.90 -19.66 -19.28
C PHE A 312 8.71 -21.11 -19.72
N GLY A 313 7.46 -21.60 -19.87
CA GLY A 313 7.17 -22.99 -20.22
C GLY A 313 7.51 -23.99 -19.11
N THR A 314 7.81 -23.52 -17.90
CA THR A 314 8.33 -24.34 -16.80
C THR A 314 7.57 -24.08 -15.51
N PHE A 315 7.40 -25.13 -14.71
CA PHE A 315 6.81 -25.08 -13.39
C PHE A 315 7.62 -25.93 -12.40
N SER A 316 7.89 -25.38 -11.22
CA SER A 316 8.49 -26.14 -10.13
C SER A 316 7.39 -26.54 -9.14
N SER A 317 7.10 -27.84 -9.04
CA SER A 317 6.15 -28.36 -8.05
C SER A 317 6.70 -28.24 -6.63
N ALA A 318 8.03 -28.35 -6.49
CA ALA A 318 8.74 -28.17 -5.22
C ALA A 318 8.51 -26.77 -4.62
N SER A 319 8.31 -25.73 -5.46
CA SER A 319 8.11 -24.35 -4.99
C SER A 319 6.88 -24.17 -4.09
N ILE A 320 5.89 -25.07 -4.20
CA ILE A 320 4.68 -25.07 -3.36
C ILE A 320 5.04 -25.35 -1.89
N ILE A 321 6.01 -26.24 -1.65
CA ILE A 321 6.43 -26.65 -0.29
C ILE A 321 7.67 -25.85 0.16
N VAL A 322 8.62 -25.65 -0.75
CA VAL A 322 9.89 -24.99 -0.47
C VAL A 322 9.70 -23.50 -0.18
N ASN A 323 8.85 -22.78 -0.93
CA ASN A 323 8.67 -21.34 -0.73
C ASN A 323 8.18 -20.99 0.69
N PRO A 324 7.12 -21.61 1.25
CA PRO A 324 6.68 -21.32 2.62
C PRO A 324 7.76 -21.61 3.69
N LEU A 325 8.51 -22.71 3.56
CA LEU A 325 9.55 -23.09 4.51
C LEU A 325 10.71 -22.08 4.50
N ILE A 326 11.14 -21.69 3.31
CA ILE A 326 12.21 -20.71 3.13
C ILE A 326 11.77 -19.31 3.55
N LEU A 327 10.50 -18.94 3.31
CA LEU A 327 9.95 -17.64 3.71
C LEU A 327 10.19 -17.36 5.19
N TRP A 328 10.02 -18.37 6.05
CA TRP A 328 10.25 -18.27 7.48
C TRP A 328 11.73 -18.02 7.80
N ALA A 329 12.65 -18.75 7.16
CA ALA A 329 14.08 -18.54 7.35
C ALA A 329 14.53 -17.14 6.89
N PHE A 330 13.95 -16.62 5.79
CA PHE A 330 14.26 -15.28 5.29
C PHE A 330 13.84 -14.15 6.24
N ALA A 331 12.84 -14.37 7.09
CA ALA A 331 12.51 -13.44 8.17
C ALA A 331 13.67 -13.25 9.16
N TYR A 332 14.62 -14.19 9.23
CA TYR A 332 15.83 -14.10 10.05
C TYR A 332 17.08 -13.75 9.22
N ILE A 333 17.23 -14.36 8.04
CA ILE A 333 18.39 -14.14 7.16
C ILE A 333 18.50 -12.68 6.77
N ILE A 334 17.42 -12.03 6.33
CA ILE A 334 17.47 -10.66 5.84
C ILE A 334 17.85 -9.68 6.95
N PRO A 335 17.15 -9.63 8.11
CA PRO A 335 17.53 -8.70 9.18
C PRO A 335 18.96 -8.93 9.68
N LEU A 336 19.37 -10.19 9.85
CA LEU A 336 20.71 -10.51 10.34
C LEU A 336 21.79 -10.14 9.32
N SER A 337 21.53 -10.32 8.01
CA SER A 337 22.46 -9.91 6.94
C SER A 337 22.64 -8.40 6.90
N PHE A 338 21.55 -7.63 6.98
CA PHE A 338 21.63 -6.17 7.08
C PHE A 338 22.33 -5.72 8.36
N PHE A 339 22.07 -6.39 9.47
CA PHE A 339 22.72 -6.07 10.75
C PHE A 339 24.22 -6.33 10.72
N ILE A 340 24.66 -7.50 10.21
CA ILE A 340 26.07 -7.82 10.00
C ILE A 340 26.71 -6.81 9.05
N SER A 341 26.02 -6.41 7.98
CA SER A 341 26.49 -5.37 7.06
C SER A 341 26.78 -4.06 7.79
N ILE A 342 25.85 -3.57 8.61
CA ILE A 342 26.02 -2.33 9.38
C ILE A 342 27.16 -2.47 10.42
N VAL A 343 27.18 -3.58 11.18
CA VAL A 343 28.21 -3.84 12.20
C VAL A 343 29.60 -3.94 11.58
N SER A 344 29.72 -4.53 10.38
CA SER A 344 30.99 -4.66 9.66
C SER A 344 31.61 -3.31 9.28
N LEU A 345 30.78 -2.27 9.10
CA LEU A 345 31.23 -0.90 8.84
C LEU A 345 31.77 -0.22 10.10
N ILE A 346 31.29 -0.62 11.28
CA ILE A 346 31.70 -0.04 12.57
C ILE A 346 32.91 -0.78 13.13
N LYS A 347 32.82 -2.12 13.26
CA LYS A 347 33.88 -2.96 13.82
C LYS A 347 33.80 -4.38 13.27
N MET A 348 34.77 -4.73 12.42
CA MET A 348 34.85 -6.03 11.74
C MET A 348 34.79 -7.23 12.69
N SER A 349 35.46 -7.18 13.84
CA SER A 349 35.49 -8.31 14.80
C SER A 349 34.09 -8.74 15.24
N TRP A 350 33.15 -7.79 15.40
CA TRP A 350 31.79 -8.08 15.86
C TRP A 350 30.97 -8.78 14.77
N ALA A 351 31.17 -8.36 13.51
CA ALA A 351 30.55 -9.02 12.37
C ALA A 351 31.01 -10.48 12.23
N ILE A 352 32.30 -10.75 12.46
CA ILE A 352 32.87 -12.11 12.45
C ILE A 352 32.23 -12.99 13.54
N TYR A 353 31.99 -12.46 14.75
CA TYR A 353 31.31 -13.23 15.82
C TYR A 353 29.84 -13.54 15.51
N MET A 354 29.16 -12.70 14.74
CA MET A 354 27.75 -12.89 14.37
C MET A 354 27.56 -13.79 13.14
N ALA A 355 28.55 -13.84 12.25
CA ALA A 355 28.49 -14.59 11.00
C ALA A 355 28.14 -16.09 11.18
N PRO A 356 28.67 -16.84 12.17
CA PRO A 356 28.32 -18.25 12.38
C PRO A 356 26.83 -18.51 12.55
N THR A 357 26.12 -17.61 13.24
CA THR A 357 24.66 -17.73 13.43
C THR A 357 23.92 -17.63 12.11
N LEU A 358 24.32 -16.68 11.25
CA LEU A 358 23.74 -16.54 9.91
C LEU A 358 24.06 -17.76 9.04
N THR A 359 25.29 -18.25 9.09
CA THR A 359 25.71 -19.41 8.28
C THR A 359 24.99 -20.69 8.70
N LEU A 360 24.69 -20.87 9.99
CA LEU A 360 23.92 -22.02 10.47
C LEU A 360 22.50 -22.02 9.89
N VAL A 361 21.84 -20.86 9.87
CA VAL A 361 20.51 -20.71 9.28
C VAL A 361 20.55 -20.95 7.77
N LEU A 362 21.55 -20.39 7.06
CA LEU A 362 21.74 -20.61 5.63
C LEU A 362 22.00 -22.08 5.28
N GLU A 363 22.83 -22.76 6.07
CA GLU A 363 23.10 -24.18 5.89
C GLU A 363 21.80 -25.01 6.03
N GLY A 364 20.94 -24.67 7.00
CA GLY A 364 19.61 -25.26 7.14
C GLY A 364 18.74 -25.03 5.91
N VAL A 365 18.71 -23.79 5.39
CA VAL A 365 17.99 -23.47 4.16
C VAL A 365 18.53 -24.25 2.98
N MET A 366 19.84 -24.30 2.78
CA MET A 366 20.44 -25.04 1.67
C MET A 366 20.09 -26.52 1.70
N ARG A 367 20.07 -27.16 2.88
CA ARG A 367 19.60 -28.55 3.00
C ARG A 367 18.13 -28.72 2.59
N VAL A 368 17.26 -27.77 2.94
CA VAL A 368 15.86 -27.79 2.48
C VAL A 368 15.77 -27.64 0.98
N VAL A 369 16.60 -26.78 0.37
CA VAL A 369 16.66 -26.60 -1.08
C VAL A 369 17.18 -27.87 -1.76
N GLU A 370 18.29 -28.44 -1.29
CA GLU A 370 18.86 -29.70 -1.81
C GLU A 370 17.84 -30.84 -1.71
N TYR A 371 17.13 -30.96 -0.59
CA TYR A 371 16.08 -31.96 -0.44
C TYR A 371 14.90 -31.70 -1.38
N GLY A 372 14.48 -30.44 -1.51
CA GLY A 372 13.45 -30.03 -2.48
C GLY A 372 13.84 -30.31 -3.93
N ALA A 373 15.15 -30.25 -4.23
CA ALA A 373 15.75 -30.59 -5.51
C ALA A 373 16.04 -32.10 -5.67
N SER A 374 15.66 -32.93 -4.70
CA SER A 374 15.70 -34.40 -4.81
C SER A 374 14.33 -35.03 -5.04
N ILE A 375 13.27 -34.23 -5.07
CA ILE A 375 11.89 -34.70 -5.22
C ILE A 375 11.65 -35.10 -6.70
N PRO A 376 11.14 -36.32 -6.96
CA PRO A 376 10.83 -36.72 -8.33
C PRO A 376 9.80 -35.77 -8.96
N GLU A 377 10.03 -35.36 -10.21
CA GLU A 377 9.19 -34.40 -10.95
C GLU A 377 9.07 -33.01 -10.30
N GLN A 378 10.08 -32.59 -9.53
CA GLN A 378 10.17 -31.24 -8.97
C GLN A 378 10.14 -30.11 -10.00
N PHE A 379 10.64 -30.37 -11.21
CA PHE A 379 10.75 -29.39 -12.30
C PHE A 379 10.12 -29.97 -13.56
N ILE A 380 8.99 -29.39 -13.96
CA ILE A 380 8.14 -29.89 -15.05
C ILE A 380 8.19 -28.90 -16.20
N TYR A 381 8.53 -29.39 -17.39
CA TYR A 381 8.41 -28.62 -18.63
C TYR A 381 7.00 -28.82 -19.19
N VAL A 382 6.19 -27.76 -19.14
CA VAL A 382 4.77 -27.80 -19.54
C VAL A 382 4.60 -27.38 -21.00
N GLY A 383 5.62 -26.75 -21.60
CA GLY A 383 5.57 -26.26 -22.97
C GLY A 383 4.70 -25.02 -23.12
N ASN A 384 4.20 -24.78 -24.34
CA ASN A 384 3.37 -23.61 -24.66
C ASN A 384 1.91 -23.88 -24.27
N ILE A 385 1.49 -23.36 -23.12
CA ILE A 385 0.09 -23.41 -22.70
C ILE A 385 -0.70 -22.31 -23.43
N PRO A 386 -1.85 -22.62 -24.05
CA PRO A 386 -2.67 -21.60 -24.69
C PRO A 386 -3.20 -20.57 -23.68
N ALA A 387 -3.25 -19.30 -24.08
CA ALA A 387 -3.67 -18.19 -23.21
C ALA A 387 -5.08 -18.38 -22.60
N PHE A 388 -6.00 -19.04 -23.31
CA PHE A 388 -7.36 -19.29 -22.80
C PHE A 388 -7.37 -20.26 -21.61
N VAL A 389 -6.42 -21.21 -21.53
CA VAL A 389 -6.30 -22.14 -20.40
C VAL A 389 -5.86 -21.37 -19.16
N ILE A 390 -4.89 -20.48 -19.31
CA ILE A 390 -4.42 -19.61 -18.22
C ILE A 390 -5.52 -18.67 -17.74
N ALA A 391 -6.28 -18.07 -18.67
CA ALA A 391 -7.46 -17.29 -18.32
C ALA A 391 -8.49 -18.13 -17.53
N GLY A 392 -8.74 -19.37 -17.97
CA GLY A 392 -9.58 -20.34 -17.26
C GLY A 392 -9.10 -20.63 -15.84
N ILE A 393 -7.79 -20.78 -15.63
CA ILE A 393 -7.19 -20.97 -14.29
C ILE A 393 -7.43 -19.74 -13.39
N TYR A 394 -7.21 -18.53 -13.90
CA TYR A 394 -7.51 -17.31 -13.14
C TYR A 394 -9.00 -17.15 -12.83
N CYS A 395 -9.89 -17.48 -13.78
CA CYS A 395 -11.33 -17.50 -13.56
C CYS A 395 -11.71 -18.51 -12.48
N ALA A 396 -11.08 -19.70 -12.44
CA ALA A 396 -11.31 -20.69 -11.40
C ALA A 396 -10.85 -20.18 -10.02
N PHE A 397 -9.70 -19.51 -9.92
CA PHE A 397 -9.23 -18.90 -8.68
C PHE A 397 -10.16 -17.79 -8.17
N LEU A 398 -10.66 -16.93 -9.07
CA LEU A 398 -11.65 -15.90 -8.74
C LEU A 398 -12.98 -16.54 -8.29
N GLY A 399 -13.44 -17.56 -9.01
CA GLY A 399 -14.63 -18.33 -8.65
C GLY A 399 -14.52 -18.97 -7.27
N PHE A 400 -13.36 -19.55 -6.95
CA PHE A 400 -13.05 -20.09 -5.63
C PHE A 400 -13.09 -19.01 -4.54
N ALA A 401 -12.48 -17.84 -4.78
CA ALA A 401 -12.52 -16.73 -3.84
C ALA A 401 -13.95 -16.25 -3.58
N VAL A 402 -14.76 -16.10 -4.64
CA VAL A 402 -16.18 -15.71 -4.55
C VAL A 402 -16.98 -16.75 -3.78
N PHE A 403 -16.79 -18.05 -4.09
CA PHE A 403 -17.45 -19.15 -3.39
C PHE A 403 -17.14 -19.14 -1.89
N MET A 404 -15.86 -19.00 -1.52
CA MET A 404 -15.43 -18.96 -0.13
C MET A 404 -15.98 -17.72 0.61
N ASN A 405 -15.95 -16.55 -0.03
CA ASN A 405 -16.54 -15.34 0.54
C ASN A 405 -18.05 -15.50 0.74
N LYS A 406 -18.77 -16.11 -0.23
CA LYS A 406 -20.20 -16.41 -0.11
C LYS A 406 -20.47 -17.37 1.04
N MET A 407 -19.66 -18.43 1.19
CA MET A 407 -19.80 -19.38 2.30
C MET A 407 -19.58 -18.72 3.66
N GLN A 408 -18.57 -17.84 3.79
CA GLN A 408 -18.34 -17.08 5.02
C GLN A 408 -19.51 -16.15 5.34
N ILE A 409 -20.07 -15.46 4.34
CA ILE A 409 -21.27 -14.62 4.51
C ILE A 409 -22.46 -15.47 4.95
N LEU A 410 -22.69 -16.62 4.29
CA LEU A 410 -23.78 -17.54 4.63
C LEU A 410 -23.61 -18.14 6.04
N GLU A 411 -22.39 -18.46 6.45
CA GLU A 411 -22.07 -18.93 7.80
C GLU A 411 -22.26 -17.82 8.83
N ALA A 412 -21.91 -16.57 8.50
CA ALA A 412 -22.21 -15.40 9.33
C ALA A 412 -23.73 -15.15 9.45
N ILE A 413 -24.50 -15.40 8.38
CA ILE A 413 -25.97 -15.35 8.42
C ILE A 413 -26.54 -16.48 9.29
N ARG A 414 -26.09 -17.73 9.08
CA ARG A 414 -26.54 -18.92 9.83
C ARG A 414 -26.20 -18.86 11.31
N SER A 415 -25.04 -18.31 11.66
CA SER A 415 -24.62 -18.10 13.06
C SER A 415 -25.32 -16.91 13.74
N GLY A 416 -26.22 -16.22 13.03
CA GLY A 416 -26.95 -15.06 13.54
C GLY A 416 -26.09 -13.80 13.70
N ARG A 417 -24.85 -13.79 13.19
CA ARG A 417 -23.98 -12.60 13.16
C ARG A 417 -24.44 -11.56 12.14
N ILE A 418 -25.18 -11.99 11.11
CA ILE A 418 -25.79 -11.13 10.08
C ILE A 418 -27.28 -11.50 9.97
N LYS A 419 -28.19 -10.61 10.40
CA LYS A 419 -29.64 -10.81 10.20
C LYS A 419 -30.03 -10.33 8.80
N THR A 420 -30.49 -11.25 7.95
CA THR A 420 -31.12 -10.92 6.67
C THR A 420 -32.62 -10.77 6.88
N ARG A 421 -33.17 -9.56 6.71
CA ARG A 421 -34.63 -9.37 6.60
C ARG A 421 -35.05 -9.77 5.17
N LYS A 422 -36.07 -10.61 5.04
CA LYS A 422 -36.79 -10.79 3.77
C LYS A 422 -37.70 -9.56 3.55
N PRO A 423 -37.78 -9.00 2.34
CA PRO A 423 -38.78 -7.98 2.02
C PRO A 423 -40.19 -8.59 2.13
N THR A 424 -41.15 -7.83 2.66
CA THR A 424 -42.52 -8.28 2.91
C THR A 424 -43.41 -7.75 1.78
N LEU A 425 -44.18 -8.63 1.15
CA LEU A 425 -45.10 -8.26 0.06
C LEU A 425 -46.38 -7.69 0.65
N ILE A 426 -46.83 -6.53 0.14
CA ILE A 426 -48.14 -5.96 0.45
C ILE A 426 -48.90 -5.85 -0.88
N ASP A 427 -50.12 -6.37 -0.90
CA ASP A 427 -51.01 -6.33 -2.06
C ASP A 427 -52.01 -5.18 -1.86
N ILE A 428 -52.07 -4.26 -2.81
CA ILE A 428 -53.06 -3.17 -2.83
C ILE A 428 -53.71 -3.15 -4.22
N ASN A 429 -55.02 -3.43 -4.25
CA ASN A 429 -55.90 -3.30 -5.41
C ASN A 429 -55.42 -3.98 -6.71
N GLY A 430 -54.89 -5.20 -6.61
CA GLY A 430 -54.66 -6.06 -7.77
C GLY A 430 -53.42 -5.71 -8.61
N ALA A 431 -52.57 -4.80 -8.14
CA ALA A 431 -51.25 -4.55 -8.69
C ALA A 431 -50.19 -4.95 -7.66
N THR A 432 -49.52 -6.07 -7.90
CA THR A 432 -48.32 -6.45 -7.13
C THR A 432 -47.18 -5.49 -7.46
N LEU A 433 -46.91 -4.55 -6.55
CA LEU A 433 -45.79 -3.62 -6.62
C LEU A 433 -44.64 -4.10 -5.73
N TYR A 434 -43.42 -3.94 -6.26
CA TYR A 434 -42.20 -3.95 -5.44
C TYR A 434 -42.00 -2.53 -4.91
N SER A 435 -41.98 -2.32 -3.60
CA SER A 435 -41.58 -1.02 -3.02
C SER A 435 -40.23 -1.11 -2.30
N ASP A 436 -39.29 -0.28 -2.75
CA ASP A 436 -38.60 0.68 -1.90
C ASP A 436 -38.97 2.03 -2.55
N ASP A 437 -40.01 2.70 -2.07
CA ASP A 437 -40.65 3.83 -2.78
C ASP A 437 -39.67 4.98 -3.04
N LEU A 438 -39.39 5.21 -4.34
CA LEU A 438 -38.83 6.41 -4.93
C LEU A 438 -39.73 6.77 -6.12
N SER A 439 -40.80 7.53 -5.89
CA SER A 439 -41.49 8.22 -6.97
C SER A 439 -42.30 9.41 -6.47
N GLU A 440 -41.63 10.55 -6.38
CA GLU A 440 -42.19 11.86 -6.74
C GLU A 440 -41.03 12.69 -7.29
N TYR A 441 -40.84 12.63 -8.61
CA TYR A 441 -39.97 13.55 -9.34
C TYR A 441 -40.83 14.13 -10.46
N ASP A 442 -41.67 15.09 -10.11
CA ASP A 442 -42.23 16.04 -11.06
C ASP A 442 -41.49 17.37 -10.95
N SER A 443 -40.91 17.75 -12.09
CA SER A 443 -40.59 19.10 -12.58
C SER A 443 -40.37 20.22 -11.56
N PHE A 444 -39.15 20.77 -11.50
CA PHE A 444 -39.01 22.22 -11.27
C PHE A 444 -37.85 22.80 -12.09
N VAL A 445 -38.25 23.49 -13.17
CA VAL A 445 -37.52 24.62 -13.74
C VAL A 445 -37.57 25.74 -12.69
N TYR A 446 -36.42 26.26 -12.25
CA TYR A 446 -36.38 27.48 -11.45
C TYR A 446 -35.84 28.64 -12.30
N ASN A 447 -36.76 29.51 -12.71
CA ASN A 447 -36.51 30.90 -13.06
C ASN A 447 -36.88 31.76 -11.84
N GLY A 448 -36.13 32.83 -11.61
CA GLY A 448 -36.60 33.98 -10.84
C GLY A 448 -36.32 33.95 -9.34
N GLU A 449 -35.41 34.84 -8.95
CA GLU A 449 -35.36 35.63 -7.70
C GLU A 449 -36.48 35.41 -6.67
N ASP A 450 -36.10 34.86 -5.52
CA ASP A 450 -36.33 35.40 -4.16
C ASP A 450 -35.92 34.34 -3.12
N VAL A 451 -35.00 34.69 -2.23
CA VAL A 451 -34.51 33.80 -1.16
C VAL A 451 -35.59 33.68 -0.08
N PRO A 452 -36.13 32.49 0.25
CA PRO A 452 -37.20 32.38 1.22
C PRO A 452 -36.66 32.46 2.65
N SER A 453 -37.39 33.19 3.49
CA SER A 453 -37.23 33.22 4.94
C SER A 453 -37.51 31.83 5.55
N LEU A 454 -36.74 31.44 6.58
CA LEU A 454 -36.99 30.18 7.32
C LEU A 454 -38.40 30.21 7.92
N GLN A 455 -39.29 29.35 7.43
CA GLN A 455 -40.53 29.04 8.11
C GLN A 455 -40.50 27.57 8.54
N PRO A 456 -40.44 27.27 9.85
CA PRO A 456 -40.55 25.90 10.30
C PRO A 456 -41.99 25.38 10.04
N PRO A 457 -42.17 24.22 9.38
CA PRO A 457 -43.49 23.60 9.30
C PRO A 457 -43.96 23.21 10.71
N ALA A 458 -45.26 23.34 10.96
CA ALA A 458 -45.87 23.23 12.28
C ALA A 458 -45.52 21.91 13.01
N ARG A 459 -44.86 22.03 14.18
CA ARG A 459 -44.56 20.99 15.18
C ARG A 459 -43.92 19.73 14.60
N MET A 460 -42.59 19.70 14.50
CA MET A 460 -41.87 18.54 13.97
C MET A 460 -41.11 17.82 15.09
N PHE A 461 -41.65 16.68 15.53
CA PHE A 461 -40.86 15.70 16.27
C PHE A 461 -39.78 15.17 15.30
N TYR A 462 -38.51 15.56 15.49
CA TYR A 462 -37.34 15.25 14.64
C TYR A 462 -37.15 16.15 13.39
N PRO A 463 -36.71 17.41 13.56
CA PRO A 463 -36.49 18.36 12.45
C PRO A 463 -35.43 17.90 11.43
N LEU A 464 -34.45 17.07 11.85
CA LEU A 464 -33.41 16.52 10.95
C LEU A 464 -33.84 15.33 10.11
N LYS A 465 -35.14 15.00 10.05
CA LYS A 465 -35.71 14.06 9.06
C LYS A 465 -36.34 14.76 7.86
N ASN A 466 -36.55 16.07 7.95
CA ASN A 466 -37.15 16.84 6.87
C ASN A 466 -36.08 17.37 5.93
N GLN A 467 -36.11 16.91 4.68
CA GLN A 467 -35.15 17.29 3.64
C GLN A 467 -35.13 18.81 3.38
N ASP A 468 -36.28 19.49 3.42
CA ASP A 468 -36.37 20.92 3.15
C ASP A 468 -35.70 21.73 4.26
N PHE A 469 -35.92 21.32 5.51
CA PHE A 469 -35.27 21.93 6.66
C PHE A 469 -33.75 21.70 6.63
N ILE A 470 -33.29 20.49 6.30
CA ILE A 470 -31.86 20.18 6.14
C ILE A 470 -31.24 21.04 5.05
N ASN A 471 -31.90 21.20 3.90
CA ASN A 471 -31.41 22.02 2.79
C ASN A 471 -31.30 23.50 3.18
N GLN A 472 -32.29 24.03 3.92
CA GLN A 472 -32.26 25.40 4.44
C GLN A 472 -31.10 25.60 5.43
N LEU A 473 -30.95 24.68 6.39
CA LEU A 473 -29.82 24.68 7.34
C LEU A 473 -28.46 24.63 6.61
N ASP A 474 -28.31 23.73 5.65
CA ASP A 474 -27.08 23.58 4.86
C ASP A 474 -26.74 24.87 4.12
N SER A 475 -27.74 25.53 3.53
CA SER A 475 -27.55 26.80 2.82
C SER A 475 -27.08 27.95 3.73
N ILE A 476 -27.54 27.99 4.99
CA ILE A 476 -27.13 28.99 5.98
C ILE A 476 -25.71 28.70 6.45
N LEU A 477 -25.42 27.46 6.84
CA LEU A 477 -24.11 27.07 7.36
C LEU A 477 -22.99 27.27 6.34
N VAL A 478 -23.27 27.04 5.05
CA VAL A 478 -22.32 27.30 3.96
C VAL A 478 -22.04 28.80 3.81
N LYS A 479 -23.02 29.68 4.09
CA LYS A 479 -22.86 31.14 4.02
C LYS A 479 -22.21 31.74 5.28
N CYS A 480 -22.31 31.08 6.44
CA CYS A 480 -21.70 31.57 7.68
C CYS A 480 -20.16 31.69 7.56
N ARG A 481 -19.64 32.91 7.71
CA ARG A 481 -18.19 33.17 7.65
C ARG A 481 -17.48 32.53 8.85
N ARG A 482 -16.48 31.69 8.59
CA ARG A 482 -15.68 31.04 9.65
C ARG A 482 -14.93 32.09 10.49
N PRO A 483 -15.03 32.05 11.84
CA PRO A 483 -14.23 32.89 12.71
C PRO A 483 -12.73 32.74 12.44
N SER A 484 -12.00 33.84 12.56
CA SER A 484 -10.54 33.84 12.50
C SER A 484 -9.98 33.21 13.79
N LEU A 485 -9.09 32.22 13.67
CA LEU A 485 -8.41 31.60 14.82
C LEU A 485 -7.36 32.52 15.47
N LYS A 486 -7.24 33.78 15.03
CA LYS A 486 -6.28 34.75 15.59
C LYS A 486 -6.80 35.49 16.81
N ASP A 487 -8.12 35.45 17.04
CA ASP A 487 -8.81 36.26 18.06
C ASP A 487 -9.16 35.46 19.33
N LEU A 488 -8.45 34.36 19.60
CA LEU A 488 -8.71 33.54 20.80
C LEU A 488 -8.18 34.20 22.09
N PRO A 489 -8.92 34.10 23.20
CA PRO A 489 -8.46 34.59 24.50
C PRO A 489 -7.17 33.88 24.95
N SER A 490 -6.28 34.62 25.60
CA SER A 490 -4.93 34.18 25.99
C SER A 490 -4.88 33.07 27.05
N GLU A 491 -5.96 32.86 27.78
CA GLU A 491 -6.13 31.77 28.75
C GLU A 491 -7.43 31.01 28.46
N ILE A 492 -7.32 29.77 27.98
CA ILE A 492 -8.47 28.88 27.77
C ILE A 492 -8.39 27.77 28.80
N THR A 493 -9.19 27.87 29.86
CA THR A 493 -9.47 26.74 30.76
C THR A 493 -10.28 25.70 29.97
N SER A 494 -9.63 24.58 29.62
CA SER A 494 -10.26 23.57 28.79
C SER A 494 -11.24 22.70 29.59
N GLU A 495 -12.53 22.77 29.29
CA GLU A 495 -13.55 21.89 29.87
C GLU A 495 -13.38 20.42 29.38
N LEU A 496 -12.73 20.23 28.23
CA LEU A 496 -12.43 18.94 27.61
C LEU A 496 -10.93 18.60 27.67
N PRO A 497 -10.56 17.31 27.74
CA PRO A 497 -9.17 16.88 27.67
C PRO A 497 -8.63 17.04 26.23
N LEU A 498 -8.10 18.23 25.90
CA LEU A 498 -7.70 18.60 24.54
C LEU A 498 -6.75 17.61 23.88
N GLN A 499 -5.77 17.09 24.62
CA GLN A 499 -4.79 16.12 24.10
C GLN A 499 -5.40 14.75 23.74
N GLN A 500 -6.59 14.44 24.26
CA GLN A 500 -7.29 13.17 24.01
C GLN A 500 -8.35 13.29 22.91
N LEU A 501 -8.68 14.52 22.48
CA LEU A 501 -9.53 14.82 21.33
C LEU A 501 -8.75 14.67 20.02
N ARG A 502 -9.44 14.33 18.94
CA ARG A 502 -8.86 14.37 17.59
C ARG A 502 -8.52 15.81 17.18
N ILE A 503 -7.49 15.98 16.35
CA ILE A 503 -7.03 17.29 15.85
C ILE A 503 -8.18 18.08 15.21
N GLU A 504 -9.04 17.42 14.43
CA GLU A 504 -10.21 18.05 13.81
C GLU A 504 -11.22 18.56 14.85
N ASN A 505 -11.42 17.80 15.93
CA ASN A 505 -12.32 18.17 17.02
C ASN A 505 -11.70 19.22 17.96
N GLN A 506 -10.36 19.29 18.06
CA GLN A 506 -9.66 20.39 18.71
C GLN A 506 -9.94 21.71 17.96
N ASN A 507 -9.90 21.68 16.62
CA ASN A 507 -10.24 22.86 15.80
C ASN A 507 -11.70 23.29 16.01
N ILE A 508 -12.65 22.34 16.04
CA ILE A 508 -14.06 22.64 16.34
C ILE A 508 -14.21 23.22 17.75
N TYR A 509 -13.48 22.69 18.74
CA TYR A 509 -13.48 23.23 20.10
C TYR A 509 -13.00 24.69 20.14
N TYR A 510 -11.89 25.01 19.46
CA TYR A 510 -11.40 26.39 19.40
C TYR A 510 -12.39 27.34 18.70
N LEU A 511 -13.05 26.88 17.63
CA LEU A 511 -14.12 27.65 16.99
C LEU A 511 -15.30 27.87 17.94
N LEU A 512 -15.70 26.86 18.69
CA LEU A 512 -16.74 26.99 19.70
C LEU A 512 -16.35 27.97 20.80
N VAL A 513 -15.11 27.96 21.28
CA VAL A 513 -14.62 28.92 22.29
C VAL A 513 -14.67 30.36 21.76
N SER A 514 -14.44 30.57 20.46
CA SER A 514 -14.58 31.90 19.83
C SER A 514 -16.03 32.40 19.73
N LEU A 515 -17.02 31.51 19.87
CA LEU A 515 -18.44 31.86 19.89
C LEU A 515 -18.90 32.09 21.34
N ASP A 516 -18.55 33.27 21.86
CA ASP A 516 -18.92 33.71 23.21
C ASP A 516 -20.36 34.23 23.27
N LYS A 517 -20.84 34.54 24.49
CA LYS A 517 -22.22 35.01 24.69
C LYS A 517 -22.51 36.31 23.93
N ASN A 518 -21.54 37.22 23.81
CA ASN A 518 -21.74 38.50 23.16
C ASN A 518 -21.85 38.36 21.64
N VAL A 519 -21.02 37.51 21.04
CA VAL A 519 -21.06 37.17 19.60
C VAL A 519 -22.37 36.48 19.24
N LEU A 520 -22.86 35.58 20.09
CA LEU A 520 -24.12 34.87 19.86
C LEU A 520 -25.35 35.77 20.01
N LEU A 521 -25.32 36.75 20.91
CA LEU A 521 -26.39 37.76 21.04
C LEU A 521 -26.41 38.75 19.87
N ALA A 522 -25.28 38.95 19.19
CA ALA A 522 -25.18 39.87 18.07
C ALA A 522 -25.69 39.29 16.74
N ASP A 523 -25.68 37.96 16.58
CA ASP A 523 -25.96 37.27 15.32
C ASP A 523 -26.66 35.92 15.58
N SER A 524 -27.95 35.86 15.28
CA SER A 524 -28.78 34.66 15.50
C SER A 524 -28.36 33.48 14.60
N GLU A 525 -27.76 33.72 13.43
CA GLU A 525 -27.26 32.65 12.56
C GLU A 525 -26.04 31.95 13.18
N ARG A 526 -25.26 32.67 14.00
CA ARG A 526 -24.11 32.08 14.73
C ARG A 526 -24.54 31.15 15.84
N ILE A 527 -25.73 31.32 16.40
CA ILE A 527 -26.29 30.38 17.38
C ILE A 527 -26.53 29.03 16.71
N LEU A 528 -27.10 29.04 15.50
CA LEU A 528 -27.30 27.84 14.70
C LEU A 528 -25.97 27.15 14.36
N GLN A 529 -24.97 27.94 13.94
CA GLN A 529 -23.61 27.44 13.68
C GLN A 529 -22.98 26.83 14.94
N SER A 530 -23.08 27.51 16.08
CA SER A 530 -22.58 27.03 17.37
C SER A 530 -23.26 25.71 17.77
N GLN A 531 -24.58 25.65 17.63
CA GLN A 531 -25.38 24.46 17.93
C GLN A 531 -24.93 23.25 17.11
N ILE A 532 -24.75 23.42 15.79
CA ILE A 532 -24.25 22.36 14.91
C ILE A 532 -22.81 21.97 15.25
N LEU A 533 -21.94 22.92 15.57
CA LEU A 533 -20.55 22.63 15.92
C LEU A 533 -20.43 21.82 17.22
N VAL A 534 -21.22 22.14 18.26
CA VAL A 534 -21.23 21.36 19.51
C VAL A 534 -21.70 19.93 19.23
N MET A 535 -22.80 19.77 18.51
CA MET A 535 -23.35 18.45 18.17
C MET A 535 -22.39 17.66 17.27
N ALA A 536 -21.71 18.31 16.32
CA ALA A 536 -20.73 17.69 15.45
C ALA A 536 -19.48 17.23 16.21
N LEU A 537 -18.98 18.03 17.17
CA LEU A 537 -17.82 17.66 17.99
C LEU A 537 -18.10 16.38 18.78
N VAL A 538 -19.21 16.35 19.51
CA VAL A 538 -19.57 15.20 20.34
C VAL A 538 -19.96 14.00 19.48
N GLY A 539 -20.74 14.21 18.43
CA GLY A 539 -21.12 13.17 17.47
C GLY A 539 -19.91 12.54 16.79
N SER A 540 -18.92 13.35 16.39
CA SER A 540 -17.64 12.90 15.84
C SER A 540 -16.88 12.00 16.81
N GLU A 541 -16.69 12.41 18.07
CA GLU A 541 -16.02 11.57 19.09
C GLU A 541 -16.81 10.29 19.39
N PHE A 542 -18.14 10.37 19.42
CA PHE A 542 -19.02 9.22 19.57
C PHE A 542 -18.83 8.20 18.44
N LEU A 543 -19.00 8.62 17.18
CA LEU A 543 -18.86 7.77 15.99
C LEU A 543 -17.50 7.08 15.92
N TYR A 544 -16.44 7.78 16.32
CA TYR A 544 -15.08 7.25 16.30
C TYR A 544 -14.86 6.12 17.31
N ARG A 545 -15.37 6.27 18.53
CA ARG A 545 -15.09 5.34 19.63
C ARG A 545 -16.10 4.20 19.70
N ILE A 546 -17.36 4.47 19.35
CA ILE A 546 -18.45 3.48 19.49
C ILE A 546 -18.18 2.22 18.68
N ALA A 547 -17.55 2.33 17.50
CA ALA A 547 -17.22 1.19 16.65
C ALA A 547 -16.36 0.12 17.36
N GLY A 548 -15.49 0.52 18.29
CA GLY A 548 -14.65 -0.40 19.08
C GLY A 548 -15.38 -1.14 20.21
N HIS A 549 -16.63 -0.76 20.48
CA HIS A 549 -17.49 -1.32 21.53
C HIS A 549 -18.67 -2.12 20.97
N LEU A 550 -18.90 -2.09 19.67
CA LEU A 550 -19.92 -2.90 19.00
C LEU A 550 -19.32 -4.24 18.56
N ASN A 551 -20.04 -5.34 18.84
CA ASN A 551 -19.63 -6.69 18.40
C ASN A 551 -20.81 -7.41 17.69
N PRO A 552 -20.77 -7.59 16.36
CA PRO A 552 -19.70 -7.20 15.43
C PRO A 552 -19.62 -5.68 15.19
N PRO A 553 -18.46 -5.15 14.77
CA PRO A 553 -18.32 -3.76 14.37
C PRO A 553 -19.24 -3.44 13.17
N PRO A 554 -19.68 -2.18 13.02
CA PRO A 554 -20.61 -1.79 11.96
C PRO A 554 -19.97 -1.90 10.56
N VAL A 555 -20.76 -2.34 9.57
CA VAL A 555 -20.34 -2.51 8.16
C VAL A 555 -20.93 -1.38 7.30
N PHE A 556 -20.27 -1.00 6.19
CA PHE A 556 -20.73 0.07 5.28
C PHE A 556 -22.19 -0.01 4.87
N SER A 557 -22.66 -1.22 4.53
CA SER A 557 -24.03 -1.44 4.09
C SER A 557 -25.08 -1.09 5.14
N GLU A 558 -24.68 -0.98 6.41
CA GLU A 558 -25.57 -0.73 7.55
C GLU A 558 -25.68 0.76 7.87
N MET A 559 -24.76 1.59 7.35
CA MET A 559 -24.74 3.04 7.49
C MET A 559 -25.11 3.66 6.15
N LYS A 560 -26.39 3.94 5.94
CA LYS A 560 -26.87 4.70 4.78
C LYS A 560 -27.10 6.14 5.22
N MET A 561 -26.45 7.08 4.53
CA MET A 561 -26.80 8.49 4.65
C MET A 561 -28.00 8.74 3.75
N GLU A 562 -29.13 9.07 4.34
CA GLU A 562 -30.38 9.36 3.60
C GLU A 562 -30.29 10.72 2.89
N HIS A 563 -29.51 11.65 3.44
CA HIS A 563 -29.45 13.03 2.97
C HIS A 563 -28.01 13.44 2.62
N ALA A 564 -27.81 13.98 1.42
CA ALA A 564 -26.55 14.57 0.99
C ALA A 564 -26.50 16.05 1.39
N VAL A 565 -25.42 16.48 2.03
CA VAL A 565 -25.26 17.82 2.62
C VAL A 565 -23.88 18.37 2.29
N LYS A 566 -23.76 19.68 2.04
CA LYS A 566 -22.51 20.35 1.69
C LYS A 566 -21.65 20.68 2.91
N ASP A 567 -22.24 21.09 4.02
CA ASP A 567 -21.51 21.37 5.26
C ASP A 567 -21.04 20.08 5.94
N LYS A 568 -19.73 20.02 6.23
CA LYS A 568 -19.08 18.86 6.87
C LYS A 568 -19.64 18.59 8.27
N ASN A 569 -19.91 19.63 9.06
CA ASN A 569 -20.32 19.46 10.45
C ASN A 569 -21.78 18.99 10.54
N LEU A 570 -22.65 19.52 9.68
CA LEU A 570 -24.03 19.05 9.55
C LEU A 570 -24.08 17.58 9.10
N ALA A 571 -23.23 17.18 8.15
CA ALA A 571 -23.12 15.76 7.74
C ALA A 571 -22.71 14.84 8.92
N ILE A 572 -21.79 15.27 9.78
CA ILE A 572 -21.40 14.53 10.99
C ILE A 572 -22.57 14.40 11.96
N VAL A 573 -23.35 15.47 12.16
CA VAL A 573 -24.54 15.45 13.03
C VAL A 573 -25.58 14.45 12.53
N LEU A 574 -25.89 14.48 11.23
CA LEU A 574 -26.83 13.55 10.60
C LEU A 574 -26.36 12.09 10.73
N MET A 575 -25.07 11.84 10.50
CA MET A 575 -24.51 10.50 10.66
C MET A 575 -24.57 10.02 12.12
N SER A 576 -24.30 10.92 13.06
CA SER A 576 -24.36 10.62 14.49
C SER A 576 -25.79 10.29 14.94
N ASP A 577 -26.77 11.06 14.45
CA ASP A 577 -28.19 10.82 14.72
C ASP A 577 -28.67 9.47 14.16
N TYR A 578 -28.27 9.16 12.93
CA TYR A 578 -28.57 7.86 12.32
C TYR A 578 -28.02 6.71 13.18
N VAL A 579 -26.75 6.79 13.62
CA VAL A 579 -26.19 5.75 14.48
C VAL A 579 -26.90 5.68 15.84
N LEU A 580 -27.24 6.81 16.44
CA LEU A 580 -27.97 6.89 17.71
C LEU A 580 -29.38 6.32 17.64
N SER A 581 -30.04 6.42 16.50
CA SER A 581 -31.38 5.88 16.26
C SER A 581 -31.37 4.45 15.68
N SER A 582 -30.21 3.97 15.22
CA SER A 582 -30.09 2.65 14.61
C SER A 582 -30.14 1.49 15.60
N SER A 583 -30.53 0.32 15.11
CA SER A 583 -30.42 -0.94 15.87
C SER A 583 -28.97 -1.37 16.14
N LEU A 584 -27.95 -0.67 15.61
CA LEU A 584 -26.54 -1.03 15.78
C LEU A 584 -26.13 -1.02 17.25
N LEU A 585 -26.70 -0.12 18.05
CA LEU A 585 -26.40 0.02 19.47
C LEU A 585 -26.86 -1.18 20.31
N THR A 586 -27.76 -2.02 19.78
CA THR A 586 -28.15 -3.29 20.44
C THR A 586 -27.02 -4.33 20.45
N ARG A 587 -25.91 -4.09 19.72
CA ARG A 587 -24.75 -4.99 19.66
C ARG A 587 -23.81 -4.86 20.85
N THR A 588 -23.95 -3.83 21.69
CA THR A 588 -23.24 -3.76 22.96
C THR A 588 -24.06 -4.40 24.08
N ARG A 589 -23.37 -5.08 25.02
CA ARG A 589 -23.96 -5.63 26.25
C ARG A 589 -23.48 -4.90 27.51
N ASP A 590 -22.68 -3.85 27.34
CA ASP A 590 -22.10 -3.10 28.45
C ASP A 590 -23.13 -2.11 29.00
N ARG A 591 -23.49 -2.27 30.29
CA ARG A 591 -24.51 -1.45 30.95
C ARG A 591 -24.08 0.01 31.07
N ASP A 592 -22.81 0.27 31.34
CA ASP A 592 -22.27 1.62 31.53
C ASP A 592 -22.19 2.36 30.20
N LEU A 593 -21.89 1.64 29.12
CA LEU A 593 -21.97 2.21 27.78
C LEU A 593 -23.41 2.55 27.37
N MET A 594 -24.39 1.70 27.73
CA MET A 594 -25.79 1.96 27.42
C MET A 594 -26.35 3.18 28.16
N THR A 595 -25.92 3.43 29.41
CA THR A 595 -26.31 4.66 30.13
C THR A 595 -25.72 5.90 29.47
N LEU A 596 -24.44 5.85 29.05
CA LEU A 596 -23.81 6.93 28.29
C LEU A 596 -24.55 7.18 26.96
N ILE A 597 -24.88 6.14 26.21
CA ILE A 597 -25.63 6.25 24.95
C ILE A 597 -27.01 6.92 25.19
N SER A 598 -27.74 6.49 26.21
CA SER A 598 -29.06 7.07 26.52
C SER A 598 -28.96 8.55 26.91
N GLY A 599 -27.91 8.93 27.64
CA GLY A 599 -27.59 10.33 27.93
C GLY A 599 -27.35 11.15 26.65
N LEU A 600 -26.59 10.59 25.71
CA LEU A 600 -26.31 11.26 24.43
C LEU A 600 -27.58 11.41 23.59
N GLN A 601 -28.44 10.39 23.52
CA GLN A 601 -29.72 10.45 22.80
C GLN A 601 -30.62 11.57 23.36
N ASN A 602 -30.70 11.69 24.69
CA ASN A 602 -31.47 12.77 25.34
C ASN A 602 -30.89 14.15 25.00
N MET A 603 -29.57 14.29 24.99
CA MET A 603 -28.92 15.57 24.67
C MET A 603 -29.05 15.94 23.20
N PHE A 604 -29.00 14.97 22.29
CA PHE A 604 -29.31 15.18 20.87
C PHE A 604 -30.78 15.62 20.70
N SER A 605 -31.71 14.98 21.40
CA SER A 605 -33.13 15.40 21.41
C SER A 605 -33.32 16.82 21.93
N ARG A 606 -32.65 17.21 23.03
CA ARG A 606 -32.63 18.59 23.52
C ARG A 606 -32.04 19.54 22.48
N GLY A 607 -31.00 19.12 21.76
CA GLY A 607 -30.42 19.89 20.68
C GLY A 607 -31.37 20.10 19.50
N TYR A 608 -32.22 19.13 19.20
CA TYR A 608 -33.27 19.27 18.19
C TYR A 608 -34.36 20.25 18.58
N ASN A 609 -34.82 20.18 19.83
CA ASN A 609 -35.80 21.13 20.35
C ASN A 609 -35.26 22.57 20.37
N GLN A 610 -33.93 22.75 20.44
CA GLN A 610 -33.29 24.06 20.32
C GLN A 610 -33.36 24.60 18.89
N PHE A 611 -33.31 23.77 17.85
CA PHE A 611 -33.45 24.27 16.48
C PHE A 611 -34.80 24.95 16.27
N GLU A 612 -35.90 24.34 16.71
CA GLU A 612 -37.22 24.96 16.63
C GLU A 612 -37.29 26.31 17.37
N ARG A 613 -36.59 26.44 18.51
CA ARG A 613 -36.53 27.69 19.29
C ARG A 613 -35.67 28.76 18.62
N ILE A 614 -34.54 28.38 18.03
CA ILE A 614 -33.65 29.30 17.30
C ILE A 614 -34.36 29.82 16.05
N THR A 615 -35.17 28.98 15.39
CA THR A 615 -35.91 29.36 14.18
C THR A 615 -37.29 29.95 14.46
N GLY A 616 -37.85 29.71 15.64
CA GLY A 616 -39.07 30.34 16.11
C GLY A 616 -38.77 31.71 16.72
N ASN A 617 -39.77 32.60 16.79
CA ASN A 617 -39.65 33.93 17.41
C ASN A 617 -39.50 33.87 18.95
N ALA A 618 -38.59 33.03 19.48
CA ALA A 618 -38.30 32.91 20.90
C ALA A 618 -37.36 34.03 21.37
N ASP A 619 -37.31 34.28 22.68
CA ASP A 619 -36.36 35.23 23.26
C ASP A 619 -34.92 34.77 23.00
N LEU A 620 -34.13 35.62 22.34
CA LEU A 620 -32.75 35.35 21.96
C LEU A 620 -31.86 35.15 23.20
N SER A 621 -32.10 35.91 24.26
CA SER A 621 -31.30 35.85 25.49
C SER A 621 -31.50 34.51 26.23
N GLU A 622 -32.75 34.06 26.29
CA GLU A 622 -33.10 32.74 26.83
C GLU A 622 -32.51 31.62 25.98
N THR A 623 -32.62 31.73 24.66
CA THR A 623 -32.10 30.73 23.70
C THR A 623 -30.58 30.58 23.80
N VAL A 624 -29.84 31.69 23.86
CA VAL A 624 -28.38 31.66 24.06
C VAL A 624 -28.02 31.02 25.40
N SER A 625 -28.75 31.34 26.47
CA SER A 625 -28.49 30.78 27.80
C SER A 625 -28.71 29.26 27.82
N LEU A 626 -29.80 28.77 27.21
CA LEU A 626 -30.07 27.35 27.10
C LEU A 626 -29.08 26.61 26.19
N HIS A 627 -28.60 27.27 25.13
CA HIS A 627 -27.53 26.74 24.27
C HIS A 627 -26.26 26.48 25.08
N PHE A 628 -25.82 27.42 25.94
CA PHE A 628 -24.65 27.22 26.79
C PHE A 628 -24.83 26.09 27.81
N VAL A 629 -26.03 25.92 28.37
CA VAL A 629 -26.34 24.79 29.26
C VAL A 629 -26.20 23.47 28.50
N LEU A 630 -26.79 23.35 27.32
CA LEU A 630 -26.67 22.15 26.49
C LEU A 630 -25.21 21.89 26.09
N ARG A 631 -24.46 22.94 25.74
CA ARG A 631 -23.05 22.85 25.38
C ARG A 631 -22.21 22.32 26.53
N HIS A 632 -22.41 22.83 27.74
CA HIS A 632 -21.74 22.34 28.93
C HIS A 632 -22.06 20.87 29.20
N ASP A 633 -23.34 20.49 29.11
CA ASP A 633 -23.76 19.08 29.27
C ASP A 633 -23.07 18.19 28.23
N MET A 634 -23.00 18.62 26.96
CA MET A 634 -22.35 17.94 25.84
C MET A 634 -20.85 17.76 26.05
N PHE A 635 -20.17 18.76 26.60
CA PHE A 635 -18.75 18.65 26.95
C PHE A 635 -18.52 17.72 28.14
N ALA A 636 -19.33 17.83 29.20
CA ALA A 636 -19.25 16.95 30.36
C ALA A 636 -19.49 15.48 29.98
N TRP A 637 -20.49 15.21 29.13
CA TRP A 637 -20.74 13.89 28.58
C TRP A 637 -19.57 13.38 27.75
N CYS A 638 -19.05 14.21 26.83
CA CYS A 638 -17.95 13.85 25.95
C CYS A 638 -16.68 13.50 26.76
N LYS A 639 -16.38 14.26 27.82
CA LYS A 639 -15.28 13.94 28.74
C LYS A 639 -15.45 12.56 29.38
N LYS A 640 -16.62 12.28 29.98
CA LYS A 640 -16.93 10.98 30.61
C LYS A 640 -16.82 9.82 29.61
N PHE A 641 -17.29 10.02 28.39
CA PHE A 641 -17.24 9.00 27.34
C PHE A 641 -15.80 8.71 26.88
N ILE A 642 -14.94 9.73 26.78
CA ILE A 642 -13.51 9.54 26.47
C ILE A 642 -12.81 8.76 27.60
N GLU A 643 -13.06 9.13 28.85
CA GLU A 643 -12.52 8.45 30.03
C GLU A 643 -12.92 6.96 30.04
N PHE A 644 -14.21 6.68 29.81
CA PHE A 644 -14.73 5.30 29.68
C PHE A 644 -14.04 4.50 28.56
N ASP A 645 -13.88 5.08 27.37
CA ASP A 645 -13.20 4.41 26.24
C ASP A 645 -11.71 4.11 26.54
N LEU A 646 -11.03 5.01 27.25
CA LEU A 646 -9.63 4.80 27.62
C LEU A 646 -9.47 3.70 28.68
N GLU A 647 -10.35 3.66 29.68
CA GLU A 647 -10.34 2.63 30.72
C GLU A 647 -10.64 1.24 30.16
N THR A 648 -11.67 1.13 29.32
CA THR A 648 -12.03 -0.14 28.65
C THR A 648 -10.90 -0.65 27.76
N LYS A 649 -10.19 0.23 27.03
CA LYS A 649 -8.99 -0.13 26.25
C LYS A 649 -7.83 -0.60 27.14
N LYS A 650 -7.60 0.05 28.29
CA LYS A 650 -6.60 -0.38 29.27
C LYS A 650 -6.93 -1.75 29.87
N LEU A 651 -8.20 -2.03 30.15
CA LEU A 651 -8.64 -3.34 30.66
C LEU A 651 -8.48 -4.44 29.61
N LYS A 652 -8.80 -4.16 28.34
CA LYS A 652 -8.56 -5.09 27.22
C LYS A 652 -7.06 -5.36 27.02
N SER A 653 -6.20 -4.35 27.13
CA SER A 653 -4.75 -4.54 27.00
C SER A 653 -4.16 -5.34 28.17
N LYS A 654 -4.62 -5.12 29.41
CA LYS A 654 -4.25 -5.95 30.57
C LYS A 654 -4.69 -7.40 30.43
N LYS A 655 -5.88 -7.69 29.87
CA LYS A 655 -6.31 -9.07 29.59
C LYS A 655 -5.46 -9.79 28.53
N LEU A 656 -4.87 -9.05 27.59
CA LEU A 656 -4.00 -9.58 26.53
C LEU A 656 -2.53 -9.75 26.99
N ARG A 657 -2.17 -9.17 28.13
CA ARG A 657 -0.89 -9.37 28.83
C ARG A 657 -1.19 -9.62 30.31
N PRO A 658 -1.62 -10.85 30.70
CA PRO A 658 -1.59 -11.19 32.11
C PRO A 658 -0.15 -10.97 32.59
N GLU A 659 0.01 -10.19 33.65
CA GLU A 659 1.31 -9.93 34.27
C GLU A 659 1.98 -11.30 34.53
N ILE A 660 3.20 -11.43 34.02
CA ILE A 660 4.12 -12.56 34.27
C ILE A 660 4.56 -12.50 35.73
#